data_AF-A0A9Q0EHV1-F1
#
_entry.id   AF-A0A9Q0EHV1-F1
#
_cell.length_a   1.000
_cell.length_b   1.000
_cell.length_c   1.000
_cell.angle_alpha   90.00
_cell.angle_beta   90.00
_cell.angle_gamma   90.00
#
_symmetry.space_group_name_H-M   'P 1'
#
loop_
_entity.id
_entity.type
_entity.pdbx_description
1 polymer ?
#
loop_
_entity_poly.entity_id
_entity_poly.type
_entity_poly.pdbx_seq_one_letter_code
_entity_poly.pdbx_strand_id
1 'polypeptide(L)'
;MALSMETQLQSIFEDVVKTEMIEEAFAGMFMDTPEDERTKLISCLGAFRQYWGTLPQDSHDQCVQWIVRFTHSQHSPKRISFLYDCLAMAVETSLLPPRMVCVALISSDSLEWERSQLWALTFKLIRKVVGGVDYKGVRDLLKSVLDKIQTIPTTVSSAVVQQLLAAREVVEKLYPEGQLSHWLLGSLISDFVDSFRPTSRINSICGRCSLLPVVNNSGAICNSWKLDPSTLRFPLRGMLPYDKDLFEPQTGLLRYDKQRCPVLEEQLVDLVVYAMERSETEEHFDADVGGTSQLLWQHLSSQLIFFVLFQFASFPHMVLSLHQKLAGRGLIKGRDHLMWVLLQFISGSIQKNALADFLPVMKLFDLLYPEKESTHSFAMTCIWIHLNRKAQNDNSKLQIPIPHSLKLHHDTYSECFTLPMGVLVETIYGNGSQCISLPGTNCMASGSVSPLPMNLLDSLTVHAKMSLIHSIATRVIKLAHAKSSVALAPALVETYSRLLVYMEIESLGIKGFISQLLPNVFKSHAWGILHTLLEMFSYRMHHIQPHYRVQLLSHLHSLAAVPQTNQNQLHLCVESTALRLITALGSSEVQPQFTRFLNDPKTVLSAESEELNRALILTLARATHVTDFFTGSDSIHGTWCKDILQTIMTFTPHNWASHTLSCFPAPLQAFFKQNNVPQESRFNLKKNVEEEYRKWKSMSNENDIITHFSLQGSPPLFLCLLWKMLLETDHINQIGFRVLERIGARALVAHVRTFADFLVYEFSTSAGGQQLNKCIEILNDMVWKYNIVTLDRLILCLVCYFIIQLLLLKPNDFRNRVNDFKYPEKLYFEGLAEQVNPPMQHQSHYLPIYFGNVCLRFLPVFDIVIHRFLELIPVSKSLETLLDHLGGLYKFHDRPVTYLYNTLHYYERHLRERTSLKRKLVHSIMSSLKDNRTPGWCLSETYIKFGMNAREDNAWIPDDTYYCKLIGRLSPGPFPNCDWRFNEFPNPAAHALHVTCVELMALTVSGKDVGNALLNVVLRSQPLEPYWIVLHDRIVSVMGSPTLTSETEWAGCPFALLDFTACHQSYNEMNCSYVLALAHAVWHHSSIGQLSLIPKFLSETLKPVVQTEFQLLYVYHLVGPFLQRFQQERTRCMLEIGVAFYEMLQAVDQHSQHLHFMDPICDFLYHIKYMYTGDSVKEQVEKIIMTLRPAMKLRLRFITHTGKIETSSAAPPSSSTTTTTTTTTTSSSSSISSSSAQPPASSISVPSPSTQHTHTPMSVG
;
A
#
# COMPACT_ATOMS: atom_id res chain seq x y z
N MET A 1 -53.28 -25.22 -46.34
CA MET A 1 -52.86 -24.57 -45.08
C MET A 1 -51.84 -25.49 -44.42
N ALA A 2 -50.74 -24.97 -43.89
CA ALA A 2 -49.86 -25.79 -43.04
C ALA A 2 -50.56 -26.02 -41.70
N LEU A 3 -50.56 -27.26 -41.20
CA LEU A 3 -50.93 -27.55 -39.82
C LEU A 3 -49.90 -26.93 -38.88
N SER A 4 -50.31 -26.51 -37.68
CA SER A 4 -49.34 -26.05 -36.68
C SER A 4 -48.50 -27.23 -36.21
N MET A 5 -47.24 -26.96 -35.84
CA MET A 5 -46.32 -27.99 -35.32
C MET A 5 -46.95 -28.78 -34.18
N GLU A 6 -47.60 -28.08 -33.24
CA GLU A 6 -48.34 -28.66 -32.12
C GLU A 6 -49.47 -29.61 -32.56
N THR A 7 -50.24 -29.26 -33.60
CA THR A 7 -51.31 -30.16 -34.11
C THR A 7 -50.79 -31.42 -34.80
N GLN A 8 -49.59 -31.39 -35.40
CA GLN A 8 -48.97 -32.59 -35.95
C GLN A 8 -48.32 -33.46 -34.87
N LEU A 9 -47.69 -32.84 -33.87
CA LEU A 9 -47.18 -33.55 -32.70
C LEU A 9 -48.32 -34.20 -31.89
N GLN A 10 -49.47 -33.53 -31.73
CA GLN A 10 -50.66 -34.11 -31.11
C GLN A 10 -51.08 -35.41 -31.81
N SER A 11 -51.22 -35.41 -33.14
CA SER A 11 -51.58 -36.62 -33.89
C SER A 11 -50.55 -37.75 -33.70
N ILE A 12 -49.25 -37.45 -33.80
CA ILE A 12 -48.18 -38.45 -33.67
C ILE A 12 -48.19 -39.07 -32.26
N PHE A 13 -48.32 -38.26 -31.21
CA PHE A 13 -48.28 -38.76 -29.83
C PHE A 13 -49.60 -39.36 -29.35
N GLU A 14 -50.76 -38.94 -29.90
CA GLU A 14 -52.03 -39.65 -29.71
C GLU A 14 -52.01 -41.04 -30.33
N ASP A 15 -51.49 -41.21 -31.56
CA ASP A 15 -51.37 -42.53 -32.18
C ASP A 15 -50.37 -43.43 -31.42
N VAL A 16 -49.24 -42.90 -30.92
CA VAL A 16 -48.32 -43.67 -30.04
C VAL A 16 -49.02 -44.13 -28.75
N VAL A 17 -49.79 -43.25 -28.09
CA VAL A 17 -50.55 -43.61 -26.88
C VAL A 17 -51.66 -44.63 -27.17
N LYS A 18 -52.29 -44.54 -28.35
CA LYS A 18 -53.36 -45.44 -28.80
C LYS A 18 -52.83 -46.83 -29.16
N THR A 19 -51.66 -46.93 -29.80
CA THR A 19 -50.97 -48.21 -30.01
C THR A 19 -50.68 -48.88 -28.66
N GLU A 20 -50.14 -48.16 -27.68
CA GLU A 20 -49.84 -48.75 -26.37
C GLU A 20 -51.10 -49.20 -25.61
N MET A 21 -52.23 -48.51 -25.75
CA MET A 21 -53.51 -48.98 -25.18
C MET A 21 -54.04 -50.27 -25.83
N ILE A 22 -53.69 -50.54 -27.08
CA ILE A 22 -54.05 -51.79 -27.76
C ILE A 22 -53.10 -52.91 -27.31
N GLU A 23 -51.80 -52.64 -27.23
CA GLU A 23 -50.80 -53.60 -26.73
C GLU A 23 -51.03 -53.96 -25.25
N GLU A 24 -51.36 -53.00 -24.37
CA GLU A 24 -51.71 -53.30 -22.96
C GLU A 24 -52.98 -54.17 -22.84
N ALA A 25 -53.91 -54.06 -23.79
CA ALA A 25 -55.13 -54.87 -23.82
C ALA A 25 -54.94 -56.28 -24.41
N PHE A 26 -53.89 -56.49 -25.22
CA PHE A 26 -53.61 -57.75 -25.92
C PHE A 26 -52.17 -58.26 -25.68
N ALA A 27 -51.62 -57.99 -24.50
CA ALA A 27 -50.24 -58.31 -24.14
C ALA A 27 -49.92 -59.82 -24.33
N GLY A 28 -48.82 -60.11 -25.03
CA GLY A 28 -48.37 -61.47 -25.35
C GLY A 28 -48.78 -61.99 -26.73
N MET A 29 -49.37 -61.16 -27.59
CA MET A 29 -49.77 -61.57 -28.95
C MET A 29 -48.67 -61.38 -30.03
N PHE A 30 -47.61 -60.62 -29.73
CA PHE A 30 -46.54 -60.25 -30.69
C PHE A 30 -45.13 -60.16 -30.08
N MET A 31 -44.94 -60.54 -28.81
CA MET A 31 -43.73 -60.26 -28.02
C MET A 31 -43.25 -61.54 -27.32
N ASP A 32 -42.27 -62.24 -27.91
CA ASP A 32 -41.70 -63.49 -27.37
C ASP A 32 -40.32 -63.29 -26.73
N THR A 33 -39.61 -62.20 -27.01
CA THR A 33 -38.23 -61.97 -26.54
C THR A 33 -37.99 -60.57 -25.95
N PRO A 34 -37.00 -60.38 -25.05
CA PRO A 34 -36.68 -59.06 -24.50
C PRO A 34 -36.00 -58.10 -25.48
N GLU A 35 -35.59 -58.53 -26.68
CA GLU A 35 -35.13 -57.60 -27.74
C GLU A 35 -36.31 -56.93 -28.47
N ASP A 36 -37.49 -57.53 -28.42
CA ASP A 36 -38.72 -56.99 -29.01
C ASP A 36 -39.17 -55.72 -28.27
N GLU A 37 -39.00 -55.64 -26.95
CA GLU A 37 -39.26 -54.43 -26.14
C GLU A 37 -38.48 -53.19 -26.64
N ARG A 38 -37.19 -53.36 -26.98
CA ARG A 38 -36.38 -52.26 -27.52
C ARG A 38 -36.82 -51.89 -28.93
N THR A 39 -37.17 -52.90 -29.73
CA THR A 39 -37.64 -52.74 -31.10
C THR A 39 -39.02 -52.06 -31.16
N LYS A 40 -39.93 -52.37 -30.22
CA LYS A 40 -41.23 -51.72 -29.98
C LYS A 40 -41.04 -50.22 -29.76
N LEU A 41 -40.20 -49.82 -28.79
CA LEU A 41 -39.94 -48.40 -28.49
C LEU A 41 -39.38 -47.64 -29.72
N ILE A 42 -38.43 -48.25 -30.46
CA ILE A 42 -37.87 -47.66 -31.69
C ILE A 42 -38.93 -47.57 -32.81
N SER A 43 -39.82 -48.55 -32.92
CA SER A 43 -40.92 -48.58 -33.90
C SER A 43 -41.98 -47.50 -33.62
N CYS A 44 -42.42 -47.36 -32.36
CA CYS A 44 -43.31 -46.28 -31.92
C CYS A 44 -42.73 -44.88 -32.20
N LEU A 45 -41.41 -44.73 -32.07
CA LEU A 45 -40.70 -43.50 -32.42
C LEU A 45 -40.47 -43.31 -33.92
N GLY A 46 -40.84 -44.27 -34.78
CA GLY A 46 -40.56 -44.23 -36.23
C GLY A 46 -41.18 -43.03 -36.94
N ALA A 47 -42.46 -42.74 -36.67
CA ALA A 47 -43.16 -41.57 -37.20
C ALA A 47 -42.55 -40.25 -36.67
N PHE A 48 -42.23 -40.21 -35.37
CA PHE A 48 -41.58 -39.05 -34.76
C PHE A 48 -40.17 -38.81 -35.32
N ARG A 49 -39.38 -39.86 -35.57
CA ARG A 49 -38.05 -39.78 -36.20
C ARG A 49 -38.11 -39.18 -37.61
N GLN A 50 -39.11 -39.55 -38.40
CA GLN A 50 -39.33 -38.94 -39.72
C GLN A 50 -39.72 -37.47 -39.61
N TYR A 51 -40.60 -37.12 -38.66
CA TYR A 51 -41.00 -35.73 -38.42
C TYR A 51 -39.84 -34.85 -37.92
N TRP A 52 -39.07 -35.34 -36.94
CA TRP A 52 -37.90 -34.64 -36.40
C TRP A 52 -36.86 -34.31 -37.47
N GLY A 53 -36.68 -35.22 -38.45
CA GLY A 53 -35.79 -35.02 -39.60
C GLY A 53 -36.21 -33.91 -40.57
N THR A 54 -37.45 -33.40 -40.50
CA THR A 54 -37.92 -32.26 -41.32
C THR A 54 -37.98 -30.93 -40.55
N LEU A 55 -37.72 -30.93 -39.23
CA LEU A 55 -37.74 -29.71 -38.40
C LEU A 55 -36.38 -28.97 -38.43
N PRO A 56 -36.36 -27.63 -38.64
CA PRO A 56 -35.16 -26.83 -38.46
C PRO A 56 -34.76 -26.73 -36.98
N GLN A 57 -33.47 -26.48 -36.71
CA GLN A 57 -32.90 -26.51 -35.35
C GLN A 57 -33.58 -25.55 -34.37
N ASP A 58 -34.03 -24.38 -34.82
CA ASP A 58 -34.75 -23.40 -33.98
C ASP A 58 -36.11 -23.94 -33.46
N SER A 59 -36.69 -24.92 -34.15
CA SER A 59 -37.94 -25.59 -33.75
C SER A 59 -37.73 -26.76 -32.78
N HIS A 60 -36.49 -27.21 -32.57
CA HIS A 60 -36.21 -28.42 -31.78
C HIS A 60 -36.55 -28.24 -30.30
N ASP A 61 -36.27 -27.06 -29.72
CA ASP A 61 -36.60 -26.74 -28.33
C ASP A 61 -38.13 -26.66 -28.11
N GLN A 62 -38.86 -25.95 -28.98
CA GLN A 62 -40.32 -25.86 -28.92
C GLN A 62 -40.99 -27.24 -29.02
N CYS A 63 -40.50 -28.08 -29.94
CA CYS A 63 -40.96 -29.46 -30.11
C CYS A 63 -40.74 -30.30 -28.83
N VAL A 64 -39.54 -30.26 -28.23
CA VAL A 64 -39.23 -31.00 -27.00
C VAL A 64 -40.05 -30.49 -25.80
N GLN A 65 -40.20 -29.17 -25.64
CA GLN A 65 -41.06 -28.58 -24.60
C GLN A 65 -42.53 -29.00 -24.76
N TRP A 66 -43.03 -29.06 -26.00
CA TRP A 66 -44.38 -29.54 -26.28
C TRP A 66 -44.56 -31.01 -25.87
N ILE A 67 -43.60 -31.88 -26.22
CA ILE A 67 -43.65 -33.32 -25.87
C ILE A 67 -43.65 -33.52 -24.35
N VAL A 68 -42.88 -32.72 -23.61
CA VAL A 68 -42.90 -32.73 -22.14
C VAL A 68 -44.27 -32.28 -21.60
N ARG A 69 -44.85 -31.20 -22.13
CA ARG A 69 -46.21 -30.75 -21.74
C ARG A 69 -47.27 -31.82 -22.00
N PHE A 70 -47.24 -32.49 -23.16
CA PHE A 70 -48.14 -33.60 -23.49
C PHE A 70 -47.94 -34.82 -22.57
N THR A 71 -46.69 -35.11 -22.18
CA THR A 71 -46.38 -36.22 -21.27
C THR A 71 -46.88 -35.93 -19.85
N HIS A 72 -46.68 -34.71 -19.36
CA HIS A 72 -47.09 -34.31 -18.00
C HIS A 72 -48.59 -34.00 -17.86
N SER A 73 -49.34 -33.88 -18.97
CA SER A 73 -50.81 -33.75 -18.94
C SER A 73 -51.53 -35.10 -18.81
N GLN A 74 -50.84 -36.23 -18.97
CA GLN A 74 -51.43 -37.57 -18.81
C GLN A 74 -51.75 -37.87 -17.34
N HIS A 75 -52.89 -38.53 -17.09
CA HIS A 75 -53.29 -38.93 -15.74
C HIS A 75 -52.83 -40.35 -15.33
N SER A 76 -52.37 -41.18 -16.26
CA SER A 76 -51.97 -42.58 -15.98
C SER A 76 -50.45 -42.70 -15.76
N PRO A 77 -49.99 -43.16 -14.57
CA PRO A 77 -48.56 -43.36 -14.31
C PRO A 77 -47.88 -44.37 -15.24
N LYS A 78 -48.59 -45.41 -15.69
CA LYS A 78 -48.07 -46.38 -16.68
C LYS A 78 -47.75 -45.69 -18.00
N ARG A 79 -48.68 -44.88 -18.51
CA ARG A 79 -48.53 -44.13 -19.76
C ARG A 79 -47.39 -43.11 -19.68
N ILE A 80 -47.24 -42.44 -18.54
CA ILE A 80 -46.11 -41.55 -18.26
C ILE A 80 -44.79 -42.33 -18.32
N SER A 81 -44.70 -43.51 -17.69
CA SER A 81 -43.49 -44.35 -17.77
C SER A 81 -43.18 -44.76 -19.21
N PHE A 82 -44.17 -45.27 -19.97
CA PHE A 82 -43.97 -45.65 -21.37
C PHE A 82 -43.48 -44.48 -22.24
N LEU A 83 -44.09 -43.30 -22.12
CA LEU A 83 -43.65 -42.10 -22.83
C LEU A 83 -42.22 -41.66 -22.40
N TYR A 84 -41.86 -41.83 -21.13
CA TYR A 84 -40.50 -41.58 -20.66
C TYR A 84 -39.48 -42.63 -21.13
N ASP A 85 -39.86 -43.90 -21.27
CA ASP A 85 -38.97 -44.94 -21.80
C ASP A 85 -38.81 -44.81 -23.34
N CYS A 86 -39.84 -44.34 -24.06
CA CYS A 86 -39.71 -43.80 -25.41
C CYS A 86 -38.73 -42.63 -25.46
N LEU A 87 -38.85 -41.63 -24.58
CA LEU A 87 -37.91 -40.50 -24.53
C LEU A 87 -36.48 -40.93 -24.18
N ALA A 88 -36.29 -41.93 -23.31
CA ALA A 88 -34.98 -42.52 -23.03
C ALA A 88 -34.39 -43.16 -24.30
N MET A 89 -35.17 -43.98 -25.01
CA MET A 89 -34.73 -44.64 -26.24
C MET A 89 -34.44 -43.65 -27.38
N ALA A 90 -35.18 -42.55 -27.46
CA ALA A 90 -34.92 -41.46 -28.40
C ALA A 90 -33.58 -40.75 -28.13
N VAL A 91 -33.14 -40.68 -26.87
CA VAL A 91 -31.82 -40.11 -26.52
C VAL A 91 -30.69 -41.15 -26.66
N GLU A 92 -30.91 -42.41 -26.27
CA GLU A 92 -29.93 -43.51 -26.50
C GLU A 92 -29.61 -43.67 -28.00
N THR A 93 -30.63 -43.62 -28.85
CA THR A 93 -30.47 -43.68 -30.32
C THR A 93 -29.98 -42.36 -30.94
N SER A 94 -29.58 -41.38 -30.11
CA SER A 94 -29.07 -40.05 -30.51
C SER A 94 -30.01 -39.24 -31.41
N LEU A 95 -31.32 -39.49 -31.35
CA LEU A 95 -32.34 -38.71 -32.06
C LEU A 95 -32.59 -37.37 -31.37
N LEU A 96 -32.72 -37.38 -30.03
CA LEU A 96 -32.94 -36.19 -29.21
C LEU A 96 -31.69 -35.78 -28.42
N PRO A 97 -31.30 -34.49 -28.40
CA PRO A 97 -30.18 -34.03 -27.57
C PRO A 97 -30.49 -34.16 -26.07
N PRO A 98 -29.64 -34.84 -25.27
CA PRO A 98 -29.91 -35.11 -23.84
C PRO A 98 -30.11 -33.81 -23.03
N ARG A 99 -29.38 -32.74 -23.39
CA ARG A 99 -29.47 -31.43 -22.73
C ARG A 99 -30.86 -30.81 -22.89
N MET A 100 -31.45 -30.83 -24.08
CA MET A 100 -32.76 -30.22 -24.35
C MET A 100 -33.86 -30.95 -23.58
N VAL A 101 -33.84 -32.29 -23.61
CA VAL A 101 -34.80 -33.13 -22.88
C VAL A 101 -34.71 -32.88 -21.37
N CYS A 102 -33.50 -32.90 -20.78
CA CYS A 102 -33.35 -32.64 -19.35
C CYS A 102 -33.77 -31.22 -18.94
N VAL A 103 -33.48 -30.19 -19.74
CA VAL A 103 -33.91 -28.81 -19.45
C VAL A 103 -35.43 -28.72 -19.49
N ALA A 104 -36.08 -29.19 -20.56
CA ALA A 104 -37.53 -29.11 -20.73
C ALA A 104 -38.31 -29.88 -19.66
N LEU A 105 -37.82 -31.03 -19.20
CA LEU A 105 -38.43 -31.80 -18.11
C LEU A 105 -38.44 -31.01 -16.79
N ILE A 106 -37.33 -30.35 -16.45
CA ILE A 106 -37.18 -29.61 -15.18
C ILE A 106 -37.87 -28.24 -15.23
N SER A 107 -37.85 -27.56 -16.38
CA SER A 107 -38.51 -26.26 -16.57
C SER A 107 -40.04 -26.36 -16.71
N SER A 108 -40.61 -27.56 -16.63
CA SER A 108 -42.05 -27.77 -16.67
C SER A 108 -42.73 -27.27 -15.40
N ASP A 109 -43.74 -26.40 -15.56
CA ASP A 109 -44.57 -25.90 -14.47
C ASP A 109 -45.33 -27.02 -13.76
N SER A 110 -45.80 -28.02 -14.52
CA SER A 110 -46.53 -29.20 -14.01
C SER A 110 -45.67 -30.23 -13.26
N LEU A 111 -44.35 -30.01 -13.15
CA LEU A 111 -43.47 -30.79 -12.28
C LEU A 111 -43.52 -30.23 -10.85
N GLU A 112 -44.50 -30.70 -10.09
CA GLU A 112 -44.80 -30.32 -8.70
C GLU A 112 -44.46 -31.50 -7.76
N TRP A 113 -43.96 -31.23 -6.55
CA TRP A 113 -43.61 -32.29 -5.58
C TRP A 113 -44.84 -33.04 -5.05
N GLU A 114 -46.01 -32.40 -5.05
CA GLU A 114 -47.30 -33.00 -4.68
C GLU A 114 -47.67 -34.16 -5.62
N ARG A 115 -47.25 -34.10 -6.90
CA ARG A 115 -47.40 -35.17 -7.89
C ARG A 115 -46.29 -36.21 -7.73
N SER A 116 -46.16 -36.80 -6.54
CA SER A 116 -45.01 -37.61 -6.13
C SER A 116 -44.65 -38.74 -7.13
N GLN A 117 -45.63 -39.37 -7.77
CA GLN A 117 -45.40 -40.41 -8.77
C GLN A 117 -44.89 -39.87 -10.11
N LEU A 118 -45.32 -38.66 -10.53
CA LEU A 118 -44.74 -37.97 -11.70
C LEU A 118 -43.29 -37.62 -11.39
N TRP A 119 -43.06 -36.93 -10.27
CA TRP A 119 -41.73 -36.55 -9.76
C TRP A 119 -40.75 -37.74 -9.78
N ALA A 120 -41.13 -38.88 -9.18
CA ALA A 120 -40.30 -40.08 -9.13
C ALA A 120 -39.92 -40.61 -10.52
N LEU A 121 -40.82 -40.54 -11.50
CA LEU A 121 -40.59 -40.99 -12.86
C LEU A 121 -39.74 -39.99 -13.66
N THR A 122 -40.00 -38.68 -13.53
CA THR A 122 -39.23 -37.61 -14.20
C THR A 122 -37.76 -37.67 -13.80
N PHE A 123 -37.47 -37.77 -12.50
CA PHE A 123 -36.09 -37.86 -12.03
C PHE A 123 -35.43 -39.20 -12.41
N LYS A 124 -36.15 -40.32 -12.44
CA LYS A 124 -35.60 -41.59 -12.97
C LYS A 124 -35.22 -41.51 -14.45
N LEU A 125 -35.98 -40.80 -15.28
CA LEU A 125 -35.58 -40.53 -16.67
C LEU A 125 -34.30 -39.67 -16.74
N ILE A 126 -34.21 -38.60 -15.94
CA ILE A 126 -33.01 -37.76 -15.86
C ILE A 126 -31.79 -38.59 -15.40
N ARG A 127 -31.94 -39.48 -14.40
CA ARG A 127 -30.90 -40.43 -13.94
C ARG A 127 -30.44 -41.39 -15.06
N LYS A 128 -31.30 -41.77 -16.03
CA LYS A 128 -30.85 -42.48 -17.24
C LYS A 128 -30.03 -41.56 -18.15
N VAL A 129 -30.66 -40.48 -18.64
CA VAL A 129 -30.21 -39.66 -19.77
C VAL A 129 -28.97 -38.79 -19.50
N VAL A 130 -28.84 -38.25 -18.29
CA VAL A 130 -28.05 -37.02 -18.09
C VAL A 130 -26.53 -37.19 -18.22
N GLY A 131 -26.03 -38.43 -18.23
CA GLY A 131 -24.61 -38.73 -18.50
C GLY A 131 -24.14 -38.36 -19.93
N GLY A 132 -25.06 -38.09 -20.85
CA GLY A 132 -24.74 -37.58 -22.19
C GLY A 132 -24.64 -36.05 -22.31
N VAL A 133 -24.82 -35.29 -21.22
CA VAL A 133 -24.82 -33.82 -21.23
C VAL A 133 -23.41 -33.25 -21.06
N ASP A 134 -23.12 -32.10 -21.69
CA ASP A 134 -21.86 -31.40 -21.51
C ASP A 134 -21.70 -30.83 -20.09
N TYR A 135 -20.46 -30.65 -19.62
CA TYR A 135 -20.22 -30.23 -18.22
C TYR A 135 -20.83 -28.87 -17.84
N LYS A 136 -21.01 -27.95 -18.80
CA LYS A 136 -21.72 -26.68 -18.54
C LYS A 136 -23.21 -26.96 -18.40
N GLY A 137 -23.79 -27.75 -19.30
CA GLY A 137 -25.18 -28.22 -19.22
C GLY A 137 -25.50 -28.96 -17.93
N VAL A 138 -24.60 -29.85 -17.46
CA VAL A 138 -24.70 -30.54 -16.16
C VAL A 138 -24.79 -29.55 -15.01
N ARG A 139 -23.92 -28.54 -14.97
CA ARG A 139 -23.95 -27.47 -13.96
C ARG A 139 -25.23 -26.62 -14.04
N ASP A 140 -25.67 -26.27 -15.23
CA ASP A 140 -26.88 -25.47 -15.48
C ASP A 140 -28.15 -26.25 -15.05
N LEU A 141 -28.16 -27.57 -15.28
CA LEU A 141 -29.20 -28.50 -14.82
C LEU A 141 -29.18 -28.66 -13.29
N LEU A 142 -28.01 -28.83 -12.66
CA LEU A 142 -27.90 -29.01 -11.20
C LEU A 142 -28.61 -27.88 -10.45
N LYS A 143 -28.34 -26.63 -10.83
CA LYS A 143 -29.01 -25.48 -10.21
C LYS A 143 -30.54 -25.62 -10.30
N SER A 144 -31.04 -25.94 -11.49
CA SER A 144 -32.48 -26.10 -11.75
C SER A 144 -33.11 -27.25 -10.94
N VAL A 145 -32.35 -28.33 -10.67
CA VAL A 145 -32.75 -29.42 -9.77
C VAL A 145 -32.79 -28.97 -8.31
N LEU A 146 -31.76 -28.26 -7.84
CA LEU A 146 -31.71 -27.75 -6.46
C LEU A 146 -32.83 -26.71 -6.20
N ASP A 147 -33.05 -25.79 -7.13
CA ASP A 147 -34.13 -24.79 -7.10
C ASP A 147 -35.51 -25.49 -6.99
N LYS A 148 -35.74 -26.60 -7.73
CA LYS A 148 -36.97 -27.42 -7.60
C LYS A 148 -37.04 -28.18 -6.26
N ILE A 149 -35.95 -28.75 -5.76
CA ILE A 149 -35.93 -29.46 -4.46
C ILE A 149 -36.22 -28.49 -3.30
N GLN A 150 -35.79 -27.23 -3.39
CA GLN A 150 -36.09 -26.19 -2.40
C GLN A 150 -37.59 -25.85 -2.28
N THR A 151 -38.43 -26.26 -3.23
CA THR A 151 -39.90 -26.10 -3.14
C THR A 151 -40.58 -27.10 -2.20
N ILE A 152 -39.88 -28.16 -1.78
CA ILE A 152 -40.41 -29.19 -0.88
C ILE A 152 -40.43 -28.65 0.56
N PRO A 153 -41.53 -28.78 1.32
CA PRO A 153 -41.59 -28.34 2.71
C PRO A 153 -40.74 -29.20 3.64
N THR A 154 -40.39 -28.64 4.80
CA THR A 154 -39.59 -29.33 5.84
C THR A 154 -40.31 -30.51 6.51
N THR A 155 -41.64 -30.62 6.34
CA THR A 155 -42.47 -31.73 6.82
C THR A 155 -43.33 -32.27 5.69
N VAL A 156 -43.18 -33.55 5.37
CA VAL A 156 -43.97 -34.27 4.35
C VAL A 156 -44.52 -35.59 4.92
N SER A 157 -45.49 -36.18 4.22
CA SER A 157 -45.96 -37.55 4.53
C SER A 157 -44.83 -38.57 4.31
N SER A 158 -44.68 -39.53 5.24
CA SER A 158 -43.67 -40.59 5.16
C SER A 158 -43.81 -41.45 3.90
N ALA A 159 -45.02 -41.59 3.35
CA ALA A 159 -45.29 -42.36 2.15
C ALA A 159 -44.63 -41.78 0.88
N VAL A 160 -44.53 -40.45 0.76
CA VAL A 160 -43.94 -39.80 -0.44
C VAL A 160 -42.42 -39.68 -0.39
N VAL A 161 -41.78 -39.91 0.77
CA VAL A 161 -40.32 -39.78 0.94
C VAL A 161 -39.54 -40.62 -0.07
N GLN A 162 -39.93 -41.89 -0.27
CA GLN A 162 -39.29 -42.79 -1.25
C GLN A 162 -39.47 -42.35 -2.71
N GLN A 163 -40.56 -41.63 -3.01
CA GLN A 163 -40.79 -41.07 -4.34
C GLN A 163 -39.99 -39.77 -4.56
N LEU A 164 -39.88 -38.93 -3.52
CA LEU A 164 -39.08 -37.70 -3.56
C LEU A 164 -37.57 -37.99 -3.65
N LEU A 165 -37.09 -39.07 -3.01
CA LEU A 165 -35.69 -39.51 -3.04
C LEU A 165 -35.15 -39.84 -4.45
N ALA A 166 -36.01 -40.06 -5.46
CA ALA A 166 -35.57 -40.17 -6.84
C ALA A 166 -34.82 -38.91 -7.33
N ALA A 167 -35.14 -37.72 -6.80
CA ALA A 167 -34.40 -36.49 -7.08
C ALA A 167 -33.01 -36.49 -6.41
N ARG A 168 -32.86 -37.13 -5.24
CA ARG A 168 -31.54 -37.36 -4.62
C ARG A 168 -30.68 -38.29 -5.49
N GLU A 169 -31.22 -39.38 -6.01
CA GLU A 169 -30.48 -40.28 -6.93
C GLU A 169 -29.95 -39.55 -8.20
N VAL A 170 -30.65 -38.49 -8.64
CA VAL A 170 -30.22 -37.62 -9.74
C VAL A 170 -29.12 -36.66 -9.31
N VAL A 171 -29.23 -36.04 -8.13
CA VAL A 171 -28.13 -35.26 -7.53
C VAL A 171 -26.89 -36.14 -7.36
N GLU A 172 -27.08 -37.41 -6.99
CA GLU A 172 -26.08 -38.51 -6.88
C GLU A 172 -25.67 -39.13 -8.24
N LYS A 173 -26.11 -38.58 -9.39
CA LYS A 173 -25.48 -38.83 -10.71
C LYS A 173 -24.76 -37.60 -11.23
N LEU A 174 -25.47 -36.47 -11.22
CA LEU A 174 -25.01 -35.20 -11.78
C LEU A 174 -23.77 -34.69 -11.05
N TYR A 175 -23.76 -35.00 -9.77
CA TYR A 175 -22.86 -34.61 -8.71
C TYR A 175 -22.83 -35.81 -7.74
N PRO A 176 -22.22 -35.63 -6.57
CA PRO A 176 -22.87 -36.16 -5.37
C PRO A 176 -23.57 -35.07 -4.53
N GLU A 177 -23.16 -33.80 -4.67
CA GLU A 177 -23.31 -32.79 -3.62
C GLU A 177 -23.74 -31.36 -4.09
N GLY A 178 -23.87 -30.39 -3.16
CA GLY A 178 -24.16 -28.97 -3.44
C GLY A 178 -25.08 -28.27 -2.40
N GLN A 179 -24.65 -27.14 -1.83
CA GLN A 179 -25.10 -26.64 -0.52
C GLN A 179 -26.59 -26.20 -0.36
N LEU A 180 -27.45 -27.13 0.09
CA LEU A 180 -28.71 -26.86 0.81
C LEU A 180 -28.93 -27.91 1.92
N SER A 181 -29.13 -27.49 3.18
CA SER A 181 -29.49 -28.39 4.30
C SER A 181 -30.97 -28.82 4.28
N HIS A 182 -31.52 -29.10 3.09
CA HIS A 182 -32.83 -29.71 2.96
C HIS A 182 -32.76 -31.18 3.40
N TRP A 183 -33.74 -31.63 4.18
CA TRP A 183 -33.76 -32.96 4.82
C TRP A 183 -33.64 -34.14 3.83
N LEU A 184 -34.05 -33.93 2.58
CA LEU A 184 -33.96 -34.92 1.49
C LEU A 184 -32.52 -35.22 1.06
N LEU A 185 -31.61 -34.25 1.20
CA LEU A 185 -30.23 -34.32 0.69
C LEU A 185 -29.21 -34.40 1.83
N GLY A 186 -29.45 -33.71 2.95
CA GLY A 186 -28.84 -34.02 4.26
C GLY A 186 -27.31 -34.12 4.28
N SER A 187 -26.79 -35.27 4.73
CA SER A 187 -25.34 -35.52 4.85
C SER A 187 -24.62 -35.45 3.52
N LEU A 188 -25.25 -35.99 2.45
CA LEU A 188 -24.65 -36.16 1.13
C LEU A 188 -24.07 -34.84 0.62
N ILE A 189 -24.72 -33.71 0.90
CA ILE A 189 -24.23 -32.37 0.56
C ILE A 189 -23.08 -31.91 1.46
N SER A 190 -23.19 -32.15 2.77
CA SER A 190 -22.21 -31.67 3.76
C SER A 190 -20.83 -32.25 3.48
N ASP A 191 -20.79 -33.52 3.09
CA ASP A 191 -19.56 -34.28 2.87
C ASP A 191 -18.67 -33.63 1.77
N PHE A 192 -19.24 -32.87 0.81
CA PHE A 192 -18.50 -32.03 -0.18
C PHE A 192 -17.97 -30.74 0.38
N VAL A 193 -18.78 -30.11 1.22
CA VAL A 193 -18.44 -28.83 1.84
C VAL A 193 -17.28 -29.08 2.81
N ASP A 194 -17.13 -30.32 3.28
CA ASP A 194 -15.93 -30.83 3.93
C ASP A 194 -14.84 -31.36 2.96
N SER A 195 -15.16 -31.93 1.79
CA SER A 195 -14.13 -32.34 0.79
C SER A 195 -13.43 -31.15 0.10
N PHE A 196 -14.12 -30.02 -0.09
CA PHE A 196 -13.56 -28.75 -0.55
C PHE A 196 -12.93 -27.91 0.58
N ARG A 197 -13.07 -28.32 1.85
CA ARG A 197 -12.44 -27.65 3.01
C ARG A 197 -10.92 -27.61 2.88
N PRO A 198 -10.19 -28.70 2.53
CA PRO A 198 -8.80 -28.67 2.08
C PRO A 198 -8.47 -27.53 1.11
N THR A 199 -9.20 -27.39 0.01
CA THR A 199 -8.98 -26.36 -1.01
C THR A 199 -9.25 -24.96 -0.47
N SER A 200 -10.23 -24.78 0.43
CA SER A 200 -10.43 -23.50 1.13
C SER A 200 -9.22 -23.13 2.02
N ARG A 201 -8.64 -24.12 2.73
CA ARG A 201 -7.47 -23.94 3.60
C ARG A 201 -6.20 -23.66 2.82
N ILE A 202 -6.02 -24.27 1.63
CA ILE A 202 -4.92 -23.95 0.71
C ILE A 202 -5.00 -22.48 0.23
N ASN A 203 -6.19 -21.89 0.12
CA ASN A 203 -6.38 -20.49 -0.27
C ASN A 203 -6.47 -19.51 0.91
N SER A 204 -6.29 -19.97 2.16
CA SER A 204 -6.51 -19.17 3.37
C SER A 204 -5.21 -18.80 4.08
N ILE A 205 -5.08 -17.53 4.46
CA ILE A 205 -3.96 -17.03 5.28
C ILE A 205 -4.22 -17.46 6.73
N CYS A 206 -3.38 -18.35 7.27
CA CYS A 206 -3.44 -18.80 8.65
C CYS A 206 -3.49 -17.61 9.64
N GLY A 207 -4.48 -17.58 10.53
CA GLY A 207 -4.62 -16.55 11.55
C GLY A 207 -4.97 -15.14 11.03
N ARG A 208 -5.41 -14.98 9.77
CA ARG A 208 -5.66 -13.68 9.11
C ARG A 208 -6.40 -12.66 9.97
N CYS A 209 -7.45 -13.08 10.66
CA CYS A 209 -8.32 -12.22 11.48
C CYS A 209 -7.62 -11.62 12.71
N SER A 210 -6.45 -12.16 13.11
CA SER A 210 -5.60 -11.64 14.18
C SER A 210 -4.39 -10.83 13.68
N LEU A 211 -4.14 -10.77 12.37
CA LEU A 211 -3.08 -9.93 11.80
C LEU A 211 -3.55 -8.46 11.78
N LEU A 212 -2.69 -7.53 12.17
CA LEU A 212 -3.02 -6.11 12.29
C LEU A 212 -2.04 -5.20 11.52
N PRO A 213 -2.51 -4.21 10.75
CA PRO A 213 -1.64 -3.29 10.03
C PRO A 213 -1.05 -2.20 10.94
N VAL A 214 0.25 -1.94 10.82
CA VAL A 214 0.87 -0.72 11.37
C VAL A 214 0.39 0.51 10.59
N VAL A 215 0.00 1.54 11.34
CA VAL A 215 -0.81 2.66 10.86
C VAL A 215 0.05 3.74 10.20
N ASN A 216 0.23 3.64 8.88
CA ASN A 216 0.98 4.60 8.07
C ASN A 216 0.10 5.21 6.96
N ASN A 217 -0.21 6.51 7.05
CA ASN A 217 -1.08 7.23 6.10
C ASN A 217 -0.36 7.64 4.78
N SER A 218 0.79 7.01 4.50
CA SER A 218 1.78 7.46 3.51
C SER A 218 1.68 6.75 2.16
N GLY A 219 1.27 5.47 2.13
CA GLY A 219 1.27 4.63 0.92
C GLY A 219 -0.10 4.40 0.30
N ALA A 220 -0.13 3.71 -0.83
CA ALA A 220 -1.35 3.06 -1.31
C ALA A 220 -1.73 1.90 -0.34
N ILE A 221 -3.01 1.78 0.01
CA ILE A 221 -3.46 0.74 0.95
C ILE A 221 -3.31 -0.66 0.34
N CYS A 222 -2.64 -1.57 1.06
CA CYS A 222 -2.52 -2.97 0.64
C CYS A 222 -3.89 -3.63 0.59
N ASN A 223 -4.15 -4.41 -0.47
CA ASN A 223 -5.47 -4.98 -0.74
C ASN A 223 -5.93 -5.99 0.34
N SER A 224 -5.00 -6.60 1.08
CA SER A 224 -5.26 -7.56 2.17
C SER A 224 -6.21 -7.02 3.25
N TRP A 225 -6.17 -5.71 3.50
CA TRP A 225 -6.93 -5.01 4.55
C TRP A 225 -8.25 -4.40 4.07
N LYS A 226 -8.62 -4.60 2.81
CA LYS A 226 -9.91 -4.13 2.29
C LYS A 226 -11.02 -5.05 2.76
N LEU A 227 -12.05 -4.46 3.35
CA LEU A 227 -13.30 -5.12 3.74
C LEU A 227 -14.42 -4.69 2.80
N ASP A 228 -15.48 -5.48 2.71
CA ASP A 228 -16.75 -5.06 2.10
C ASP A 228 -17.45 -4.03 3.00
N PRO A 229 -17.77 -2.81 2.51
CA PRO A 229 -18.42 -1.77 3.31
C PRO A 229 -19.85 -2.12 3.77
N SER A 230 -20.49 -3.13 3.18
CA SER A 230 -21.83 -3.56 3.57
C SER A 230 -21.85 -4.62 4.67
N THR A 231 -20.82 -5.47 4.77
CA THR A 231 -20.77 -6.60 5.73
C THR A 231 -19.56 -6.59 6.67
N LEU A 232 -18.56 -5.75 6.43
CA LEU A 232 -17.22 -5.74 7.05
C LEU A 232 -16.46 -7.09 6.95
N ARG A 233 -16.81 -7.94 5.99
CA ARG A 233 -16.13 -9.23 5.75
C ARG A 233 -14.97 -9.05 4.76
N PHE A 234 -14.06 -10.03 4.70
CA PHE A 234 -13.06 -10.07 3.65
C PHE A 234 -13.69 -10.40 2.28
N PRO A 235 -13.22 -9.79 1.17
CA PRO A 235 -13.66 -10.14 -0.18
C PRO A 235 -12.99 -11.45 -0.65
N LEU A 236 -13.56 -12.57 -0.20
CA LEU A 236 -13.14 -13.93 -0.54
C LEU A 236 -13.36 -14.24 -2.04
N ARG A 237 -12.66 -15.26 -2.57
CA ARG A 237 -12.75 -15.70 -3.98
C ARG A 237 -13.38 -17.08 -4.07
N GLY A 238 -14.29 -17.26 -5.03
CA GLY A 238 -15.07 -18.49 -5.20
C GLY A 238 -16.08 -18.73 -4.06
N MET A 239 -16.98 -19.69 -4.28
CA MET A 239 -17.91 -20.18 -3.26
C MET A 239 -17.29 -21.37 -2.51
N LEU A 240 -16.11 -21.17 -1.92
CA LEU A 240 -15.41 -22.20 -1.15
C LEU A 240 -15.85 -22.19 0.33
N PRO A 241 -15.79 -23.35 1.01
CA PRO A 241 -16.18 -23.51 2.42
C PRO A 241 -15.07 -23.04 3.38
N TYR A 242 -14.76 -21.74 3.30
CA TYR A 242 -13.81 -21.06 4.18
C TYR A 242 -14.20 -21.16 5.66
N ASP A 243 -13.23 -20.95 6.54
CA ASP A 243 -13.47 -20.93 7.99
C ASP A 243 -14.45 -19.81 8.42
N LYS A 244 -15.15 -20.06 9.52
CA LYS A 244 -16.27 -19.23 9.99
C LYS A 244 -15.85 -17.79 10.33
N ASP A 245 -14.64 -17.61 10.84
CA ASP A 245 -14.06 -16.31 11.19
C ASP A 245 -13.84 -15.41 9.96
N LEU A 246 -13.48 -15.99 8.80
CA LEU A 246 -13.37 -15.26 7.54
C LEU A 246 -14.71 -14.74 7.01
N PHE A 247 -15.82 -15.37 7.42
CA PHE A 247 -17.20 -14.92 7.15
C PHE A 247 -17.76 -14.00 8.24
N GLU A 248 -17.05 -13.74 9.33
CA GLU A 248 -17.48 -12.82 10.39
C GLU A 248 -17.03 -11.37 10.13
N PRO A 249 -17.77 -10.36 10.62
CA PRO A 249 -17.43 -8.95 10.42
C PRO A 249 -16.14 -8.61 11.18
N GLN A 250 -15.15 -8.07 10.48
CA GLN A 250 -13.80 -7.83 11.00
C GLN A 250 -13.71 -6.51 11.80
N THR A 251 -14.50 -6.41 12.86
CA THR A 251 -14.66 -5.21 13.70
C THR A 251 -13.33 -4.67 14.25
N GLY A 252 -12.44 -5.55 14.70
CA GLY A 252 -11.11 -5.20 15.23
C GLY A 252 -10.13 -4.63 14.19
N LEU A 253 -10.42 -4.76 12.89
CA LEU A 253 -9.57 -4.31 11.78
C LEU A 253 -10.05 -2.98 11.15
N LEU A 254 -11.22 -2.47 11.56
CA LEU A 254 -12.00 -1.50 10.79
C LEU A 254 -11.29 -0.16 10.50
N ARG A 255 -11.21 0.20 9.21
CA ARG A 255 -10.62 1.45 8.72
C ARG A 255 -11.37 2.03 7.52
N TYR A 256 -11.79 3.29 7.65
CA TYR A 256 -12.27 4.25 6.64
C TYR A 256 -12.72 3.70 5.27
N ASP A 257 -14.02 3.78 4.97
CA ASP A 257 -14.52 3.84 3.58
C ASP A 257 -15.46 5.04 3.37
N LYS A 258 -15.82 5.31 2.11
CA LYS A 258 -16.36 6.58 1.61
C LYS A 258 -17.88 6.62 1.43
N GLN A 259 -18.61 5.66 1.98
CA GLN A 259 -20.07 5.60 1.92
C GLN A 259 -20.66 5.53 3.32
N ARG A 260 -21.98 5.79 3.45
CA ARG A 260 -22.70 5.57 4.71
C ARG A 260 -22.66 4.08 5.04
N CYS A 261 -21.91 3.73 6.07
CA CYS A 261 -21.76 2.35 6.53
C CYS A 261 -22.38 2.24 7.93
N PRO A 262 -23.58 1.65 8.07
CA PRO A 262 -24.23 1.48 9.38
C PRO A 262 -23.38 0.70 10.36
N VAL A 263 -22.56 -0.25 9.88
CA VAL A 263 -21.67 -1.07 10.71
C VAL A 263 -20.46 -0.26 11.23
N LEU A 264 -19.97 0.70 10.46
CA LEU A 264 -18.98 1.69 10.92
C LEU A 264 -19.59 2.64 11.94
N GLU A 265 -20.81 3.10 11.71
CA GLU A 265 -21.54 3.95 12.66
C GLU A 265 -21.75 3.22 14.00
N GLU A 266 -22.16 1.95 13.97
CA GLU A 266 -22.27 1.12 15.17
C GLU A 266 -20.93 0.90 15.87
N GLN A 267 -19.86 0.57 15.13
CA GLN A 267 -18.52 0.41 15.71
C GLN A 267 -17.98 1.71 16.34
N LEU A 268 -18.36 2.87 15.80
CA LEU A 268 -18.04 4.18 16.39
C LEU A 268 -18.83 4.42 17.68
N VAL A 269 -20.09 3.97 17.77
CA VAL A 269 -20.85 3.96 19.04
C VAL A 269 -20.18 3.04 20.06
N ASP A 270 -19.80 1.81 19.68
CA ASP A 270 -19.15 0.87 20.60
C ASP A 270 -17.78 1.38 21.09
N LEU A 271 -17.02 2.10 20.26
CA LEU A 271 -15.77 2.74 20.69
C LEU A 271 -16.02 3.89 21.70
N VAL A 272 -17.15 4.58 21.62
CA VAL A 272 -17.59 5.58 22.61
C VAL A 272 -18.08 4.90 23.90
N VAL A 273 -18.80 3.78 23.81
CA VAL A 273 -19.18 2.98 24.99
C VAL A 273 -17.94 2.45 25.71
N TYR A 274 -16.97 1.91 24.97
CA TYR A 274 -15.67 1.50 25.50
C TYR A 274 -14.92 2.65 26.20
N ALA A 275 -14.96 3.86 25.65
CA ALA A 275 -14.37 5.04 26.31
C ALA A 275 -15.09 5.41 27.62
N MET A 276 -16.41 5.25 27.69
CA MET A 276 -17.18 5.40 28.95
C MET A 276 -16.78 4.32 29.96
N GLU A 277 -16.66 3.05 29.54
CA GLU A 277 -16.27 1.92 30.40
C GLU A 277 -14.85 2.05 30.96
N ARG A 278 -13.90 2.57 30.16
CA ARG A 278 -12.56 2.96 30.65
C ARG A 278 -12.59 4.12 31.63
N SER A 279 -13.41 5.15 31.35
CA SER A 279 -13.55 6.32 32.23
C SER A 279 -14.14 5.95 33.60
N GLU A 280 -14.97 4.90 33.65
CA GLU A 280 -15.54 4.40 34.91
C GLU A 280 -14.52 3.59 35.74
N THR A 281 -13.53 2.96 35.09
CA THR A 281 -12.57 2.02 35.71
C THR A 281 -11.20 2.61 36.07
N GLU A 282 -10.79 3.76 35.52
CA GLU A 282 -9.58 4.46 35.97
C GLU A 282 -9.83 5.15 37.34
N GLU A 283 -9.08 4.77 38.38
CA GLU A 283 -9.30 5.25 39.77
C GLU A 283 -8.95 6.73 40.00
N HIS A 284 -8.07 7.31 39.17
CA HIS A 284 -7.53 8.66 39.32
C HIS A 284 -7.89 9.55 38.10
N PHE A 285 -9.17 9.62 37.77
CA PHE A 285 -9.66 10.34 36.58
C PHE A 285 -9.40 11.86 36.62
N ASP A 286 -9.46 12.47 37.81
CA ASP A 286 -9.44 13.93 38.00
C ASP A 286 -8.04 14.54 38.27
N ALA A 287 -6.97 13.73 38.30
CA ALA A 287 -5.69 14.11 38.94
C ALA A 287 -4.57 14.52 37.96
N ASP A 288 -4.77 15.60 37.19
CA ASP A 288 -3.78 16.41 36.42
C ASP A 288 -2.76 15.72 35.46
N VAL A 289 -2.70 14.39 35.41
CA VAL A 289 -1.81 13.61 34.54
C VAL A 289 -2.67 12.83 33.56
N GLY A 290 -2.89 13.40 32.37
CA GLY A 290 -3.88 12.95 31.39
C GLY A 290 -3.85 11.45 31.09
N GLY A 291 -4.79 10.72 31.69
CA GLY A 291 -4.90 9.27 31.61
C GLY A 291 -5.26 8.74 30.23
N THR A 292 -5.22 7.42 30.08
CA THR A 292 -5.44 6.78 28.76
C THR A 292 -6.84 7.07 28.21
N SER A 293 -7.84 7.23 29.08
CA SER A 293 -9.19 7.61 28.69
C SER A 293 -9.27 9.03 28.14
N GLN A 294 -8.58 10.02 28.73
CA GLN A 294 -8.60 11.40 28.23
C GLN A 294 -8.00 11.50 26.81
N LEU A 295 -6.92 10.75 26.57
CA LEU A 295 -6.29 10.64 25.25
C LEU A 295 -7.20 9.94 24.23
N LEU A 296 -7.95 8.92 24.65
CA LEU A 296 -8.97 8.27 23.82
C LEU A 296 -10.12 9.24 23.50
N TRP A 297 -10.59 10.04 24.46
CA TRP A 297 -11.62 11.07 24.24
C TRP A 297 -11.13 12.18 23.28
N GLN A 298 -9.88 12.62 23.38
CA GLN A 298 -9.28 13.56 22.41
C GLN A 298 -9.21 12.96 21.00
N HIS A 299 -8.81 11.68 20.88
CA HIS A 299 -8.78 11.00 19.59
C HIS A 299 -10.20 10.88 19.01
N LEU A 300 -11.15 10.34 19.78
CA LEU A 300 -12.58 10.24 19.41
C LEU A 300 -13.14 11.59 18.96
N SER A 301 -12.84 12.67 19.66
CA SER A 301 -13.24 14.02 19.29
C SER A 301 -12.80 14.37 17.86
N SER A 302 -11.51 14.23 17.53
CA SER A 302 -11.03 14.52 16.16
C SER A 302 -11.59 13.56 15.10
N GLN A 303 -11.75 12.29 15.46
CA GLN A 303 -12.06 11.18 14.56
C GLN A 303 -13.55 11.14 14.16
N LEU A 304 -14.45 11.32 15.14
CA LEU A 304 -15.90 11.32 14.91
C LEU A 304 -16.32 12.52 14.05
N ILE A 305 -15.69 13.68 14.24
CA ILE A 305 -15.94 14.87 13.43
C ILE A 305 -15.67 14.58 11.96
N PHE A 306 -14.56 13.91 11.64
CA PHE A 306 -14.25 13.51 10.26
C PHE A 306 -15.35 12.62 9.68
N PHE A 307 -15.73 11.53 10.37
CA PHE A 307 -16.74 10.59 9.86
C PHE A 307 -18.12 11.22 9.66
N VAL A 308 -18.58 12.07 10.56
CA VAL A 308 -19.92 12.69 10.44
C VAL A 308 -19.90 13.88 9.46
N LEU A 309 -18.82 14.69 9.43
CA LEU A 309 -18.71 15.84 8.51
C LEU A 309 -18.66 15.41 7.04
N PHE A 310 -17.98 14.30 6.73
CA PHE A 310 -17.97 13.70 5.39
C PHE A 310 -19.16 12.76 5.10
N GLN A 311 -20.15 12.71 6.00
CA GLN A 311 -21.38 11.92 5.89
C GLN A 311 -21.19 10.39 5.82
N PHE A 312 -20.13 9.85 6.41
CA PHE A 312 -19.91 8.41 6.54
C PHE A 312 -20.71 7.80 7.71
N ALA A 313 -21.02 8.62 8.72
CA ALA A 313 -21.90 8.30 9.86
C ALA A 313 -22.98 9.39 10.05
N SER A 314 -24.14 9.03 10.61
CA SER A 314 -25.31 9.88 10.85
C SER A 314 -25.44 10.25 12.32
N PHE A 315 -25.31 11.53 12.65
CA PHE A 315 -25.39 12.03 14.03
C PHE A 315 -26.66 11.62 14.80
N PRO A 316 -27.90 11.81 14.30
CA PRO A 316 -29.10 11.42 15.05
C PRO A 316 -29.20 9.92 15.32
N HIS A 317 -28.80 9.08 14.36
CA HIS A 317 -28.84 7.62 14.51
C HIS A 317 -27.76 7.13 15.48
N MET A 318 -26.53 7.63 15.36
CA MET A 318 -25.42 7.41 16.30
C MET A 318 -25.80 7.78 17.74
N VAL A 319 -26.46 8.92 17.95
CA VAL A 319 -26.93 9.37 19.28
C VAL A 319 -28.06 8.49 19.83
N LEU A 320 -29.01 8.05 18.99
CA LEU A 320 -30.09 7.14 19.41
C LEU A 320 -29.57 5.73 19.73
N SER A 321 -28.62 5.22 18.94
CA SER A 321 -27.93 3.95 19.19
C SER A 321 -27.09 4.01 20.47
N LEU A 322 -26.35 5.10 20.69
CA LEU A 322 -25.59 5.32 21.93
C LEU A 322 -26.52 5.37 23.15
N HIS A 323 -27.68 6.04 23.05
CA HIS A 323 -28.69 6.01 24.12
C HIS A 323 -29.17 4.59 24.40
N GLN A 324 -29.45 3.78 23.37
CA GLN A 324 -29.85 2.37 23.54
C GLN A 324 -28.75 1.52 24.20
N LYS A 325 -27.47 1.72 23.83
CA LYS A 325 -26.35 0.95 24.40
C LYS A 325 -25.96 1.41 25.82
N LEU A 326 -26.16 2.68 26.19
CA LEU A 326 -25.89 3.20 27.54
C LEU A 326 -27.05 3.02 28.54
N ALA A 327 -28.30 2.94 28.06
CA ALA A 327 -29.47 2.78 28.94
C ALA A 327 -29.33 1.53 29.82
N GLY A 328 -29.35 1.73 31.14
CA GLY A 328 -29.21 0.66 32.13
C GLY A 328 -27.77 0.23 32.45
N ARG A 329 -26.72 0.76 31.80
CA ARG A 329 -25.31 0.42 32.13
C ARG A 329 -24.73 1.18 33.32
N GLY A 330 -25.31 2.32 33.71
CA GLY A 330 -24.87 3.11 34.88
C GLY A 330 -23.51 3.83 34.72
N LEU A 331 -22.99 3.95 33.49
CA LEU A 331 -21.72 4.63 33.17
C LEU A 331 -21.92 6.16 33.22
N ILE A 332 -21.29 6.85 34.16
CA ILE A 332 -21.56 8.27 34.43
C ILE A 332 -20.30 9.15 34.39
N LYS A 333 -19.13 8.69 34.85
CA LYS A 333 -17.92 9.57 34.94
C LYS A 333 -17.54 10.23 33.62
N GLY A 334 -17.64 9.51 32.50
CA GLY A 334 -17.31 10.03 31.16
C GLY A 334 -18.29 11.07 30.57
N ARG A 335 -19.39 11.41 31.25
CA ARG A 335 -20.50 12.22 30.68
C ARG A 335 -20.07 13.58 30.13
N ASP A 336 -19.12 14.25 30.78
CA ASP A 336 -18.67 15.58 30.38
C ASP A 336 -17.81 15.51 29.09
N HIS A 337 -16.98 14.47 28.96
CA HIS A 337 -16.19 14.22 27.75
C HIS A 337 -17.05 13.78 26.56
N LEU A 338 -18.07 12.95 26.82
CA LEU A 338 -19.07 12.61 25.79
C LEU A 338 -19.79 13.86 25.29
N MET A 339 -20.25 14.74 26.18
CA MET A 339 -20.89 16.00 25.78
C MET A 339 -19.90 16.96 25.10
N TRP A 340 -18.62 16.96 25.46
CA TRP A 340 -17.59 17.71 24.72
C TRP A 340 -17.42 17.23 23.28
N VAL A 341 -17.42 15.91 23.04
CA VAL A 341 -17.37 15.30 21.70
C VAL A 341 -18.62 15.66 20.89
N LEU A 342 -19.82 15.52 21.46
CA LEU A 342 -21.08 15.85 20.79
C LEU A 342 -21.17 17.36 20.47
N LEU A 343 -20.68 18.22 21.38
CA LEU A 343 -20.60 19.67 21.18
C LEU A 343 -19.74 20.03 19.96
N GLN A 344 -18.66 19.30 19.66
CA GLN A 344 -17.84 19.62 18.49
C GLN A 344 -18.62 19.53 17.19
N PHE A 345 -19.41 18.47 17.02
CA PHE A 345 -20.24 18.32 15.84
C PHE A 345 -21.34 19.38 15.82
N ILE A 346 -22.11 19.52 16.91
CA ILE A 346 -23.23 20.48 17.00
C ILE A 346 -22.75 21.90 16.71
N SER A 347 -21.68 22.35 17.36
CA SER A 347 -21.11 23.69 17.16
C SER A 347 -20.66 23.93 15.72
N GLY A 348 -20.18 22.90 15.02
CA GLY A 348 -19.70 22.97 13.62
C GLY A 348 -20.77 22.85 12.54
N SER A 349 -21.83 22.06 12.74
CA SER A 349 -22.80 21.69 11.68
C SER A 349 -24.18 22.33 11.82
N ILE A 350 -24.58 22.82 13.01
CA ILE A 350 -25.95 23.32 13.28
C ILE A 350 -26.40 24.50 12.40
N GLN A 351 -25.47 25.23 11.77
CA GLN A 351 -25.81 26.28 10.80
C GLN A 351 -26.36 25.74 9.46
N LYS A 352 -26.01 24.51 9.09
CA LYS A 352 -26.35 23.89 7.79
C LYS A 352 -27.36 22.75 7.90
N ASN A 353 -27.35 22.04 9.02
CA ASN A 353 -28.24 20.91 9.29
C ASN A 353 -29.60 21.35 9.87
N ALA A 354 -30.58 20.44 9.85
CA ALA A 354 -31.89 20.69 10.42
C ALA A 354 -31.85 20.58 11.95
N LEU A 355 -32.63 21.39 12.67
CA LEU A 355 -32.70 21.32 14.14
C LEU A 355 -33.07 19.91 14.63
N ALA A 356 -33.93 19.20 13.89
CA ALA A 356 -34.36 17.84 14.18
C ALA A 356 -33.22 16.82 14.27
N ASP A 357 -32.12 17.01 13.52
CA ASP A 357 -30.94 16.12 13.54
C ASP A 357 -30.27 16.07 14.92
N PHE A 358 -30.46 17.12 15.75
CA PHE A 358 -29.76 17.31 17.01
C PHE A 358 -30.63 17.07 18.25
N LEU A 359 -31.96 17.06 18.11
CA LEU A 359 -32.90 16.81 19.22
C LEU A 359 -32.67 15.48 19.97
N PRO A 360 -32.17 14.37 19.36
CA PRO A 360 -31.85 13.15 20.09
C PRO A 360 -30.88 13.32 21.26
N VAL A 361 -30.03 14.36 21.26
CA VAL A 361 -29.07 14.64 22.35
C VAL A 361 -29.78 14.97 23.67
N MET A 362 -31.01 15.49 23.62
CA MET A 362 -31.82 15.73 24.83
C MET A 362 -32.02 14.44 25.64
N LYS A 363 -32.28 13.31 24.97
CA LYS A 363 -32.44 12.01 25.64
C LYS A 363 -31.16 11.52 26.32
N LEU A 364 -29.98 11.84 25.77
CA LEU A 364 -28.70 11.54 26.42
C LEU A 364 -28.43 12.45 27.61
N PHE A 365 -28.90 13.70 27.60
CA PHE A 365 -28.86 14.57 28.77
C PHE A 365 -29.72 13.99 29.91
N ASP A 366 -30.99 13.67 29.63
CA ASP A 366 -31.94 13.10 30.59
C ASP A 366 -31.43 11.78 31.23
N LEU A 367 -30.63 11.00 30.48
CA LEU A 367 -30.02 9.74 30.93
C LEU A 367 -28.76 9.91 31.79
N LEU A 368 -27.97 10.97 31.58
CA LEU A 368 -26.61 11.11 32.16
C LEU A 368 -26.48 12.20 33.24
N TYR A 369 -27.47 13.11 33.33
CA TYR A 369 -27.46 14.24 34.25
C TYR A 369 -28.69 14.18 35.18
N PRO A 370 -28.65 13.38 36.27
CA PRO A 370 -29.72 13.41 37.28
C PRO A 370 -29.83 14.81 37.90
N GLU A 371 -31.07 15.27 38.10
CA GLU A 371 -31.43 16.69 38.34
C GLU A 371 -30.83 17.37 39.59
N LYS A 372 -30.04 16.65 40.40
CA LYS A 372 -29.52 17.10 41.70
C LYS A 372 -28.07 17.58 41.70
N GLU A 373 -27.30 17.37 40.62
CA GLU A 373 -25.88 17.72 40.57
C GLU A 373 -25.59 18.89 39.61
N SER A 374 -24.82 19.86 40.09
CA SER A 374 -24.15 20.86 39.25
C SER A 374 -22.74 20.36 38.91
N THR A 375 -22.50 19.94 37.67
CA THR A 375 -21.14 19.62 37.18
C THR A 375 -20.32 20.89 37.01
N HIS A 376 -18.98 20.79 36.92
CA HIS A 376 -18.11 21.95 36.68
C HIS A 376 -17.92 22.30 35.18
N SER A 377 -18.54 21.54 34.27
CA SER A 377 -18.24 21.58 32.83
C SER A 377 -19.31 22.28 31.99
N PHE A 378 -18.89 23.29 31.23
CA PHE A 378 -19.79 24.08 30.36
C PHE A 378 -20.28 23.37 29.09
N ALA A 379 -19.74 22.19 28.74
CA ALA A 379 -19.99 21.54 27.44
C ALA A 379 -21.49 21.32 27.16
N MET A 380 -22.23 20.81 28.15
CA MET A 380 -23.68 20.57 28.04
C MET A 380 -24.48 21.88 27.91
N THR A 381 -24.12 22.91 28.66
CA THR A 381 -24.71 24.26 28.56
C THR A 381 -24.51 24.85 27.17
N CYS A 382 -23.31 24.72 26.59
CA CYS A 382 -22.99 25.17 25.25
C CYS A 382 -23.83 24.47 24.17
N ILE A 383 -24.08 23.15 24.28
CA ILE A 383 -25.01 22.42 23.40
C ILE A 383 -26.39 23.08 23.44
N TRP A 384 -26.92 23.33 24.64
CA TRP A 384 -28.25 23.90 24.81
C TRP A 384 -28.37 25.33 24.26
N ILE A 385 -27.33 26.15 24.42
CA ILE A 385 -27.25 27.50 23.84
C ILE A 385 -27.26 27.44 22.31
N HIS A 386 -26.55 26.47 21.70
CA HIS A 386 -26.58 26.26 20.24
C HIS A 386 -27.98 25.85 19.76
N LEU A 387 -28.63 24.89 20.42
CA LEU A 387 -29.99 24.45 20.10
C LEU A 387 -31.02 25.59 20.22
N ASN A 388 -30.99 26.35 21.31
CA ASN A 388 -31.90 27.47 21.56
C ASN A 388 -31.72 28.59 20.52
N ARG A 389 -30.47 28.99 20.21
CA ARG A 389 -30.19 29.97 19.14
C ARG A 389 -30.67 29.50 17.76
N LYS A 390 -30.57 28.19 17.45
CA LYS A 390 -31.09 27.63 16.20
C LYS A 390 -32.62 27.63 16.16
N ALA A 391 -33.28 27.23 17.25
CA ALA A 391 -34.73 27.24 17.38
C ALA A 391 -35.35 28.65 17.24
N GLN A 392 -34.65 29.67 17.77
CA GLN A 392 -34.99 31.09 17.61
C GLN A 392 -34.82 31.56 16.15
N ASN A 393 -33.66 31.31 15.54
CA ASN A 393 -33.37 31.73 14.16
C ASN A 393 -34.34 31.11 13.14
N ASP A 394 -34.77 29.86 13.37
CA ASP A 394 -35.71 29.14 12.51
C ASP A 394 -37.19 29.50 12.80
N ASN A 395 -37.47 30.47 13.69
CA ASN A 395 -38.82 30.88 14.14
C ASN A 395 -39.73 29.70 14.56
N SER A 396 -39.13 28.66 15.14
CA SER A 396 -39.83 27.41 15.44
C SER A 396 -40.69 27.51 16.72
N LYS A 397 -41.86 26.85 16.74
CA LYS A 397 -42.73 26.78 17.94
C LYS A 397 -42.12 26.00 19.11
N LEU A 398 -41.01 25.29 18.90
CA LEU A 398 -40.30 24.51 19.92
C LEU A 398 -39.29 25.39 20.65
N GLN A 399 -39.78 26.27 21.53
CA GLN A 399 -38.90 26.98 22.47
C GLN A 399 -38.39 25.98 23.51
N ILE A 400 -37.12 25.56 23.39
CA ILE A 400 -36.50 24.57 24.28
C ILE A 400 -36.09 25.30 25.59
N PRO A 401 -36.71 25.02 26.74
CA PRO A 401 -36.34 25.65 28.01
C PRO A 401 -34.99 25.14 28.51
N ILE A 402 -34.26 25.94 29.30
CA ILE A 402 -32.97 25.54 29.89
C ILE A 402 -33.24 24.72 31.16
N PRO A 403 -32.67 23.49 31.30
CA PRO A 403 -32.77 22.69 32.52
C PRO A 403 -32.27 23.42 33.76
N HIS A 404 -32.91 23.19 34.92
CA HIS A 404 -32.60 23.90 36.17
C HIS A 404 -31.13 23.71 36.60
N SER A 405 -30.57 22.51 36.41
CA SER A 405 -29.17 22.18 36.70
C SER A 405 -28.15 22.97 35.87
N LEU A 406 -28.52 23.46 34.67
CA LEU A 406 -27.63 24.21 33.78
C LEU A 406 -27.78 25.73 33.91
N LYS A 407 -28.72 26.21 34.73
CA LYS A 407 -29.07 27.64 34.82
C LYS A 407 -27.90 28.50 35.30
N LEU A 408 -27.20 28.08 36.35
CA LEU A 408 -26.04 28.80 36.91
C LEU A 408 -24.95 29.03 35.85
N HIS A 409 -24.70 28.03 34.99
CA HIS A 409 -23.73 28.13 33.89
C HIS A 409 -24.20 29.08 32.79
N HIS A 410 -25.49 29.07 32.45
CA HIS A 410 -26.06 29.98 31.46
C HIS A 410 -25.96 31.44 31.93
N ASP A 411 -26.27 31.70 33.19
CA ASP A 411 -26.26 33.05 33.75
C ASP A 411 -24.82 33.58 33.82
N THR A 412 -23.87 32.76 34.30
CA THR A 412 -22.41 33.05 34.24
C THR A 412 -21.91 33.30 32.81
N TYR A 413 -22.37 32.50 31.84
CA TYR A 413 -22.01 32.67 30.43
C TYR A 413 -22.53 33.99 29.84
N SER A 414 -23.72 34.42 30.26
CA SER A 414 -24.36 35.65 29.76
C SER A 414 -23.58 36.91 30.13
N GLU A 415 -22.99 36.94 31.34
CA GLU A 415 -22.20 38.08 31.84
C GLU A 415 -20.87 38.26 31.09
N CYS A 416 -20.28 37.19 30.53
CA CYS A 416 -18.95 37.22 29.90
C CYS A 416 -18.95 37.26 28.35
N PHE A 417 -20.10 37.25 27.67
CA PHE A 417 -20.16 36.84 26.26
C PHE A 417 -19.74 37.88 25.19
N THR A 418 -19.55 39.16 25.52
CA THR A 418 -19.35 40.21 24.49
C THR A 418 -17.93 40.23 23.90
N LEU A 419 -17.79 39.63 22.70
CA LEU A 419 -16.60 39.62 21.80
C LEU A 419 -15.35 38.77 22.19
N PRO A 420 -15.46 37.54 22.73
CA PRO A 420 -14.30 36.69 23.04
C PRO A 420 -13.38 36.40 21.83
N MET A 421 -13.95 36.16 20.64
CA MET A 421 -13.15 35.92 19.42
C MET A 421 -12.38 37.17 18.97
N GLY A 422 -12.92 38.38 19.21
CA GLY A 422 -12.22 39.62 18.93
C GLY A 422 -10.98 39.77 19.81
N VAL A 423 -11.15 39.59 21.13
CA VAL A 423 -10.07 39.67 22.12
C VAL A 423 -8.95 38.65 21.81
N LEU A 424 -9.29 37.39 21.50
CA LEU A 424 -8.31 36.37 21.15
C LEU A 424 -7.51 36.74 19.88
N VAL A 425 -8.15 37.30 18.86
CA VAL A 425 -7.49 37.69 17.62
C VAL A 425 -6.61 38.94 17.82
N GLU A 426 -7.04 39.96 18.56
CA GLU A 426 -6.18 41.12 18.84
C GLU A 426 -4.98 40.75 19.74
N THR A 427 -5.14 39.81 20.67
CA THR A 427 -4.05 39.31 21.53
C THR A 427 -2.88 38.78 20.69
N ILE A 428 -3.14 38.01 19.63
CA ILE A 428 -2.09 37.51 18.73
C ILE A 428 -1.68 38.49 17.63
N TYR A 429 -2.52 39.45 17.25
CA TYR A 429 -2.20 40.45 16.23
C TYR A 429 -1.30 41.58 16.77
N GLY A 430 -1.48 41.92 18.05
CA GLY A 430 -0.83 43.05 18.72
C GLY A 430 -1.52 44.39 18.43
N ASN A 431 -1.53 45.28 19.42
CA ASN A 431 -2.05 46.63 19.25
C ASN A 431 -1.03 47.49 18.49
N GLY A 432 -1.49 48.27 17.50
CA GLY A 432 -0.66 48.85 16.44
C GLY A 432 0.35 49.93 16.83
N SER A 433 0.55 50.17 18.13
CA SER A 433 1.50 51.14 18.69
C SER A 433 2.84 50.54 19.14
N GLN A 434 2.98 49.22 19.14
CA GLN A 434 4.21 48.52 19.53
C GLN A 434 4.72 47.64 18.38
N CYS A 435 5.96 47.89 17.96
CA CYS A 435 6.67 47.12 16.95
C CYS A 435 7.97 46.53 17.52
N ILE A 436 8.33 45.33 17.08
CA ILE A 436 9.56 44.63 17.46
C ILE A 436 10.48 44.47 16.24
N SER A 437 11.79 44.64 16.42
CA SER A 437 12.79 44.40 15.38
C SER A 437 12.99 42.90 15.14
N LEU A 438 12.95 42.47 13.88
CA LEU A 438 13.32 41.10 13.48
C LEU A 438 14.80 41.01 13.07
N PRO A 439 15.38 39.79 12.95
CA PRO A 439 16.77 39.62 12.54
C PRO A 439 17.06 40.25 11.17
N GLY A 440 18.21 40.93 11.06
CA GLY A 440 18.64 41.66 9.86
C GLY A 440 18.49 43.17 9.97
N THR A 441 18.52 43.87 8.83
CA THR A 441 18.36 45.33 8.74
C THR A 441 16.98 45.73 8.20
N ASN A 442 16.44 46.82 8.76
CA ASN A 442 15.21 47.47 8.30
C ASN A 442 13.96 46.56 8.22
N CYS A 443 13.83 45.60 9.16
CA CYS A 443 12.69 44.68 9.26
C CYS A 443 12.00 44.80 10.64
N MET A 444 10.72 45.19 10.66
CA MET A 444 9.93 45.40 11.88
C MET A 444 8.62 44.60 11.82
N ALA A 445 8.24 43.97 12.92
CA ALA A 445 6.99 43.22 13.10
C ALA A 445 6.08 43.85 14.16
N SER A 446 4.79 43.49 14.16
CA SER A 446 3.88 43.82 15.26
C SER A 446 4.31 43.15 16.57
N GLY A 447 4.22 43.87 17.70
CA GLY A 447 4.89 43.51 18.96
C GLY A 447 4.37 42.30 19.75
N SER A 448 3.33 41.58 19.30
CA SER A 448 2.82 40.41 20.04
C SER A 448 3.69 39.17 19.83
N VAL A 449 4.32 38.68 20.90
CA VAL A 449 5.27 37.56 20.88
C VAL A 449 4.73 36.27 21.51
N SER A 450 3.68 36.35 22.35
CA SER A 450 3.09 35.19 23.05
C SER A 450 1.99 34.53 22.21
N PRO A 451 2.21 33.33 21.62
CA PRO A 451 1.19 32.59 20.89
C PRO A 451 0.13 31.99 21.82
N LEU A 452 -1.03 31.60 21.28
CA LEU A 452 -2.03 30.86 22.07
C LEU A 452 -1.48 29.48 22.48
N PRO A 453 -1.55 29.10 23.78
CA PRO A 453 -1.13 27.78 24.26
C PRO A 453 -1.91 26.62 23.65
N MET A 454 -1.28 25.44 23.54
CA MET A 454 -1.93 24.25 22.96
C MET A 454 -3.14 23.77 23.75
N ASN A 455 -3.07 23.76 25.09
CA ASN A 455 -4.21 23.41 25.95
C ASN A 455 -5.40 24.37 25.75
N LEU A 456 -5.16 25.66 25.53
CA LEU A 456 -6.20 26.64 25.18
C LEU A 456 -6.81 26.33 23.81
N LEU A 457 -5.97 26.05 22.79
CA LEU A 457 -6.46 25.68 21.45
C LEU A 457 -7.23 24.36 21.44
N ASP A 458 -6.80 23.37 22.22
CA ASP A 458 -7.51 22.09 22.42
C ASP A 458 -8.83 22.27 23.17
N SER A 459 -8.95 23.31 24.00
CA SER A 459 -10.19 23.72 24.68
C SER A 459 -11.14 24.58 23.81
N LEU A 460 -10.78 24.91 22.57
CA LEU A 460 -11.67 25.58 21.62
C LEU A 460 -12.45 24.57 20.78
N THR A 461 -13.75 24.83 20.55
CA THR A 461 -14.52 23.99 19.63
C THR A 461 -14.00 24.11 18.20
N VAL A 462 -14.21 23.08 17.37
CA VAL A 462 -13.81 23.12 15.96
C VAL A 462 -14.37 24.33 15.20
N HIS A 463 -15.61 24.76 15.49
CA HIS A 463 -16.17 25.99 14.92
C HIS A 463 -15.40 27.25 15.37
N ALA A 464 -15.01 27.34 16.64
CA ALA A 464 -14.20 28.44 17.15
C ALA A 464 -12.80 28.45 16.50
N LYS A 465 -12.14 27.28 16.38
CA LYS A 465 -10.86 27.12 15.66
C LYS A 465 -10.98 27.52 14.18
N MET A 466 -12.05 27.09 13.49
CA MET A 466 -12.34 27.47 12.09
C MET A 466 -12.53 28.98 11.93
N SER A 467 -13.29 29.61 12.82
CA SER A 467 -13.47 31.07 12.83
C SER A 467 -12.15 31.79 13.06
N LEU A 468 -11.31 31.31 13.98
CA LEU A 468 -9.98 31.86 14.27
C LEU A 468 -9.02 31.74 13.06
N ILE A 469 -8.96 30.56 12.42
CA ILE A 469 -8.20 30.35 11.16
C ILE A 469 -8.65 31.32 10.07
N HIS A 470 -9.96 31.45 9.85
CA HIS A 470 -10.53 32.34 8.84
C HIS A 470 -10.21 33.82 9.14
N SER A 471 -10.31 34.23 10.41
CA SER A 471 -9.96 35.59 10.85
C SER A 471 -8.47 35.90 10.63
N ILE A 472 -7.57 34.97 10.97
CA ILE A 472 -6.12 35.12 10.73
C ILE A 472 -5.83 35.20 9.23
N ALA A 473 -6.30 34.23 8.43
CA ALA A 473 -6.07 34.20 6.98
C ALA A 473 -6.59 35.47 6.29
N THR A 474 -7.78 35.96 6.70
CA THR A 474 -8.36 37.22 6.21
C THR A 474 -7.47 38.42 6.54
N ARG A 475 -6.91 38.50 7.76
CA ARG A 475 -5.97 39.58 8.13
C ARG A 475 -4.65 39.51 7.36
N VAL A 476 -4.11 38.31 7.13
CA VAL A 476 -2.90 38.11 6.31
C VAL A 476 -3.14 38.57 4.86
N ILE A 477 -4.27 38.18 4.25
CA ILE A 477 -4.66 38.62 2.90
C ILE A 477 -4.86 40.13 2.84
N LYS A 478 -5.51 40.74 3.85
CA LYS A 478 -5.68 42.20 3.96
C LYS A 478 -4.33 42.92 4.03
N LEU A 479 -3.38 42.43 4.83
CA LEU A 479 -2.04 43.02 4.96
C LEU A 479 -1.24 42.89 3.65
N ALA A 480 -1.37 41.75 2.95
CA ALA A 480 -0.73 41.51 1.66
C ALA A 480 -1.22 42.50 0.59
N HIS A 481 -2.54 42.70 0.48
CA HIS A 481 -3.10 43.72 -0.43
C HIS A 481 -2.78 45.17 -0.02
N ALA A 482 -2.58 45.44 1.26
CA ALA A 482 -2.17 46.75 1.76
C ALA A 482 -0.71 47.12 1.44
N LYS A 483 0.12 46.17 0.96
CA LYS A 483 1.55 46.37 0.62
C LYS A 483 2.38 46.98 1.77
N SER A 484 2.03 46.65 3.01
CA SER A 484 2.78 47.10 4.20
C SER A 484 4.19 46.51 4.23
N SER A 485 5.17 47.30 4.68
CA SER A 485 6.52 46.84 5.04
C SER A 485 6.58 46.22 6.45
N VAL A 486 5.55 46.42 7.29
CA VAL A 486 5.47 45.86 8.64
C VAL A 486 5.07 44.38 8.56
N ALA A 487 5.87 43.53 9.20
CA ALA A 487 5.69 42.09 9.25
C ALA A 487 4.60 41.66 10.24
N LEU A 488 4.11 40.42 10.07
CA LEU A 488 3.15 39.79 10.97
C LEU A 488 3.71 39.65 12.40
N ALA A 489 2.83 39.64 13.39
CA ALA A 489 3.22 39.34 14.77
C ALA A 489 3.80 37.92 14.90
N PRO A 490 4.93 37.71 15.62
CA PRO A 490 5.43 36.36 15.93
C PRO A 490 4.38 35.45 16.58
N ALA A 491 3.55 35.99 17.48
CA ALA A 491 2.43 35.26 18.09
C ALA A 491 1.41 34.76 17.07
N LEU A 492 1.13 35.53 16.01
CA LEU A 492 0.16 35.17 14.96
C LEU A 492 0.67 34.02 14.09
N VAL A 493 1.91 34.08 13.61
CA VAL A 493 2.45 33.01 12.73
C VAL A 493 2.63 31.69 13.48
N GLU A 494 3.09 31.75 14.73
CA GLU A 494 3.20 30.57 15.60
C GLU A 494 1.81 29.99 15.95
N THR A 495 0.84 30.82 16.32
CA THR A 495 -0.55 30.37 16.58
C THR A 495 -1.21 29.79 15.34
N TYR A 496 -1.01 30.39 14.17
CA TYR A 496 -1.53 29.88 12.90
C TYR A 496 -0.91 28.53 12.55
N SER A 497 0.39 28.34 12.78
CA SER A 497 1.07 27.05 12.57
C SER A 497 0.49 25.94 13.44
N ARG A 498 0.18 26.22 14.72
CA ARG A 498 -0.51 25.30 15.65
C ARG A 498 -1.92 24.96 15.18
N LEU A 499 -2.64 25.95 14.66
CA LEU A 499 -3.99 25.76 14.12
C LEU A 499 -4.01 24.89 12.83
N LEU A 500 -2.92 24.87 12.06
CA LEU A 500 -2.78 24.00 10.89
C LEU A 500 -2.52 22.52 11.23
N VAL A 501 -2.29 22.18 12.50
CA VAL A 501 -2.08 20.80 12.98
C VAL A 501 -3.39 20.01 13.08
N TYR A 502 -4.52 20.70 13.23
CA TYR A 502 -5.85 20.10 13.37
C TYR A 502 -6.40 19.60 12.02
N MET A 503 -6.26 18.29 11.78
CA MET A 503 -6.74 17.64 10.56
C MET A 503 -8.26 17.72 10.39
N GLU A 504 -9.01 17.85 11.49
CA GLU A 504 -10.46 18.09 11.46
C GLU A 504 -10.85 19.46 10.84
N ILE A 505 -9.86 20.31 10.55
CA ILE A 505 -10.01 21.62 9.89
C ILE A 505 -9.29 21.67 8.53
N GLU A 506 -8.79 20.55 8.00
CA GLU A 506 -7.95 20.47 6.78
C GLU A 506 -8.44 21.35 5.62
N SER A 507 -9.76 21.40 5.39
CA SER A 507 -10.39 22.15 4.29
C SER A 507 -10.16 23.67 4.34
N LEU A 508 -10.11 24.27 5.54
CA LEU A 508 -9.82 25.71 5.75
C LEU A 508 -8.38 25.96 6.23
N GLY A 509 -7.77 24.97 6.89
CA GLY A 509 -6.37 24.97 7.29
C GLY A 509 -5.45 24.65 6.12
N ILE A 510 -4.85 23.46 6.09
CA ILE A 510 -3.78 23.07 5.14
C ILE A 510 -4.20 23.27 3.67
N LYS A 511 -5.42 22.87 3.31
CA LYS A 511 -5.92 23.01 1.93
C LYS A 511 -6.11 24.48 1.54
N GLY A 512 -6.68 25.29 2.45
CA GLY A 512 -6.81 26.74 2.28
C GLY A 512 -5.44 27.43 2.19
N PHE A 513 -4.50 27.04 3.02
CA PHE A 513 -3.12 27.54 3.03
C PHE A 513 -2.44 27.36 1.66
N ILE A 514 -2.43 26.15 1.11
CA ILE A 514 -1.72 25.85 -0.16
C ILE A 514 -2.53 26.32 -1.39
N SER A 515 -3.85 26.13 -1.41
CA SER A 515 -4.66 26.41 -2.62
C SER A 515 -5.22 27.83 -2.70
N GLN A 516 -5.23 28.60 -1.61
CA GLN A 516 -5.84 29.95 -1.57
C GLN A 516 -4.89 31.01 -1.00
N LEU A 517 -4.38 30.82 0.22
CA LEU A 517 -3.56 31.83 0.89
C LEU A 517 -2.24 32.07 0.15
N LEU A 518 -1.47 31.00 -0.10
CA LEU A 518 -0.16 31.10 -0.76
C LEU A 518 -0.25 31.68 -2.18
N PRO A 519 -1.19 31.26 -3.07
CA PRO A 519 -1.35 31.88 -4.39
C PRO A 519 -1.83 33.34 -4.34
N ASN A 520 -2.66 33.72 -3.36
CA ASN A 520 -3.14 35.10 -3.24
C ASN A 520 -2.04 36.04 -2.72
N VAL A 521 -1.27 35.61 -1.72
CA VAL A 521 -0.07 36.33 -1.24
C VAL A 521 0.94 36.50 -2.37
N PHE A 522 1.21 35.44 -3.14
CA PHE A 522 2.08 35.50 -4.31
C PHE A 522 1.58 36.51 -5.38
N LYS A 523 0.31 36.42 -5.79
CA LYS A 523 -0.32 37.36 -6.76
C LYS A 523 -0.33 38.82 -6.29
N SER A 524 -0.27 39.07 -4.98
CA SER A 524 -0.18 40.42 -4.42
C SER A 524 1.25 41.01 -4.40
N HIS A 525 2.26 40.20 -4.75
CA HIS A 525 3.70 40.51 -4.63
C HIS A 525 4.16 40.83 -3.20
N ALA A 526 3.47 40.30 -2.18
CA ALA A 526 3.82 40.50 -0.77
C ALA A 526 4.97 39.57 -0.33
N TRP A 527 6.18 39.79 -0.87
CA TRP A 527 7.36 38.92 -0.69
C TRP A 527 7.74 38.66 0.77
N GLY A 528 7.61 39.67 1.65
CA GLY A 528 7.83 39.50 3.09
C GLY A 528 6.86 38.50 3.72
N ILE A 529 5.56 38.60 3.41
CA ILE A 529 4.55 37.64 3.88
C ILE A 529 4.82 36.27 3.28
N LEU A 530 5.16 36.18 1.99
CA LEU A 530 5.50 34.91 1.33
C LEU A 530 6.66 34.18 2.04
N HIS A 531 7.74 34.90 2.41
CA HIS A 531 8.82 34.36 3.22
C HIS A 531 8.31 33.78 4.55
N THR A 532 7.45 34.51 5.27
CA THR A 532 6.88 34.04 6.55
C THR A 532 6.13 32.72 6.41
N LEU A 533 5.38 32.53 5.31
CA LEU A 533 4.56 31.32 5.11
C LEU A 533 5.43 30.11 4.74
N LEU A 534 6.49 30.30 3.96
CA LEU A 534 7.43 29.23 3.59
C LEU A 534 8.37 28.85 4.75
N GLU A 535 8.82 29.82 5.54
CA GLU A 535 9.58 29.60 6.77
C GLU A 535 8.73 28.86 7.82
N MET A 536 7.51 29.32 8.07
CA MET A 536 6.55 28.64 8.95
C MET A 536 6.32 27.19 8.48
N PHE A 537 6.18 26.96 7.18
CA PHE A 537 6.06 25.60 6.66
C PHE A 537 7.30 24.76 6.96
N SER A 538 8.50 25.29 6.73
CA SER A 538 9.78 24.59 6.91
C SER A 538 10.11 24.20 8.36
N TYR A 539 9.62 24.94 9.35
CA TYR A 539 10.02 24.81 10.76
C TYR A 539 8.88 24.55 11.76
N ARG A 540 7.62 24.40 11.30
CA ARG A 540 6.46 24.10 12.18
C ARG A 540 5.51 23.02 11.67
N MET A 541 5.59 22.60 10.41
CA MET A 541 4.64 21.65 9.82
C MET A 541 5.11 20.20 9.95
N HIS A 542 4.27 19.34 10.53
CA HIS A 542 4.62 17.95 10.87
C HIS A 542 3.89 16.96 9.94
N HIS A 543 2.64 16.59 10.27
CA HIS A 543 1.82 15.61 9.55
C HIS A 543 1.04 16.20 8.36
N ILE A 544 1.77 16.74 7.39
CA ILE A 544 1.17 17.20 6.12
C ILE A 544 1.04 16.02 5.15
N GLN A 545 -0.15 15.79 4.59
CA GLN A 545 -0.35 14.69 3.64
C GLN A 545 0.59 14.82 2.42
N PRO A 546 1.06 13.71 1.81
CA PRO A 546 2.09 13.78 0.78
C PRO A 546 1.67 14.53 -0.49
N HIS A 547 0.37 14.48 -0.82
CA HIS A 547 -0.17 15.19 -1.97
C HIS A 547 -0.11 16.73 -1.79
N TYR A 548 -0.28 17.22 -0.55
CA TYR A 548 -0.09 18.64 -0.21
C TYR A 548 1.39 19.03 -0.25
N ARG A 549 2.31 18.17 0.22
CA ARG A 549 3.77 18.39 0.09
C ARG A 549 4.17 18.57 -1.37
N VAL A 550 3.67 17.71 -2.26
CA VAL A 550 3.96 17.78 -3.71
C VAL A 550 3.28 18.97 -4.40
N GLN A 551 2.07 19.36 -3.98
CA GLN A 551 1.46 20.63 -4.44
C GLN A 551 2.27 21.85 -4.01
N LEU A 552 2.82 21.88 -2.80
CA LEU A 552 3.69 22.99 -2.39
C LEU A 552 4.99 22.98 -3.21
N LEU A 553 5.57 21.81 -3.48
CA LEU A 553 6.78 21.67 -4.29
C LEU A 553 6.60 22.24 -5.71
N SER A 554 5.48 21.96 -6.38
CA SER A 554 5.19 22.55 -7.71
C SER A 554 4.96 24.07 -7.67
N HIS A 555 4.36 24.60 -6.60
CA HIS A 555 4.31 26.05 -6.37
C HIS A 555 5.72 26.64 -6.16
N LEU A 556 6.62 25.96 -5.43
CA LEU A 556 7.99 26.43 -5.22
C LEU A 556 8.82 26.44 -6.51
N HIS A 557 8.69 25.43 -7.36
CA HIS A 557 9.38 25.42 -8.67
C HIS A 557 8.85 26.50 -9.61
N SER A 558 7.53 26.73 -9.68
CA SER A 558 6.98 27.84 -10.48
C SER A 558 7.37 29.22 -9.93
N LEU A 559 7.42 29.38 -8.60
CA LEU A 559 7.90 30.59 -7.92
C LEU A 559 9.39 30.86 -8.19
N ALA A 560 10.23 29.81 -8.12
CA ALA A 560 11.66 29.89 -8.38
C ALA A 560 11.99 30.29 -9.82
N ALA A 561 11.07 30.09 -10.78
CA ALA A 561 11.24 30.51 -12.17
C ALA A 561 10.97 32.02 -12.41
N VAL A 562 10.12 32.68 -11.62
CA VAL A 562 9.69 34.07 -11.89
C VAL A 562 10.79 35.10 -11.60
N PRO A 563 11.26 35.94 -12.56
CA PRO A 563 12.44 36.80 -12.37
C PRO A 563 12.38 37.77 -11.18
N GLN A 564 11.17 38.17 -10.77
CA GLN A 564 10.95 39.05 -9.61
C GLN A 564 11.36 38.43 -8.26
N THR A 565 11.65 37.12 -8.20
CA THR A 565 12.10 36.42 -6.98
C THR A 565 13.62 36.41 -6.78
N ASN A 566 14.39 37.12 -7.62
CA ASN A 566 15.86 37.13 -7.63
C ASN A 566 16.51 37.91 -6.45
N GLN A 567 15.96 37.74 -5.24
CA GLN A 567 16.45 38.33 -3.98
C GLN A 567 17.09 37.21 -3.13
N ASN A 568 18.32 37.41 -2.65
CA ASN A 568 19.14 36.39 -1.96
C ASN A 568 18.34 35.58 -0.93
N GLN A 569 17.71 36.25 0.04
CA GLN A 569 16.95 35.62 1.10
C GLN A 569 15.71 34.85 0.60
N LEU A 570 14.98 35.37 -0.39
CA LEU A 570 13.78 34.70 -0.91
C LEU A 570 14.14 33.44 -1.70
N HIS A 571 15.16 33.52 -2.57
CA HIS A 571 15.65 32.38 -3.33
C HIS A 571 16.18 31.27 -2.40
N LEU A 572 16.96 31.63 -1.38
CA LEU A 572 17.43 30.72 -0.33
C LEU A 572 16.28 30.06 0.44
N CYS A 573 15.26 30.83 0.82
CA CYS A 573 14.06 30.32 1.51
C CYS A 573 13.28 29.31 0.66
N VAL A 574 13.03 29.65 -0.62
CA VAL A 574 12.31 28.78 -1.58
C VAL A 574 13.04 27.46 -1.77
N GLU A 575 14.36 27.49 -1.99
CA GLU A 575 15.15 26.29 -2.25
C GLU A 575 15.37 25.44 -0.99
N SER A 576 15.58 26.07 0.17
CA SER A 576 15.67 25.35 1.46
C SER A 576 14.35 24.67 1.82
N THR A 577 13.21 25.32 1.54
CA THR A 577 11.87 24.72 1.71
C THR A 577 11.67 23.53 0.76
N ALA A 578 12.09 23.66 -0.51
CA ALA A 578 12.00 22.57 -1.50
C ALA A 578 12.91 21.39 -1.13
N LEU A 579 14.14 21.63 -0.66
CA LEU A 579 15.06 20.59 -0.20
C LEU A 579 14.46 19.84 1.00
N ARG A 580 13.90 20.56 1.98
CA ARG A 580 13.18 19.96 3.13
C ARG A 580 12.01 19.10 2.67
N LEU A 581 11.17 19.59 1.76
CA LEU A 581 10.05 18.84 1.21
C LEU A 581 10.49 17.53 0.53
N ILE A 582 11.54 17.59 -0.31
CA ILE A 582 12.05 16.44 -1.06
C ILE A 582 12.64 15.40 -0.09
N THR A 583 13.61 15.80 0.75
CA THR A 583 14.30 14.90 1.68
C THR A 583 13.33 14.24 2.66
N ALA A 584 12.25 14.93 3.06
CA ALA A 584 11.24 14.44 3.98
C ALA A 584 10.20 13.45 3.40
N LEU A 585 10.14 13.22 2.09
CA LEU A 585 9.16 12.31 1.50
C LEU A 585 9.33 10.87 2.02
N GLY A 586 8.28 10.30 2.60
CA GLY A 586 8.30 8.91 3.06
C GLY A 586 8.53 7.93 1.90
N SER A 587 9.28 6.85 2.12
CA SER A 587 9.69 5.94 1.04
C SER A 587 8.51 5.29 0.29
N SER A 588 7.36 5.10 0.96
CA SER A 588 6.09 4.65 0.34
C SER A 588 5.25 5.78 -0.28
N GLU A 589 5.59 7.04 -0.05
CA GLU A 589 4.85 8.22 -0.53
C GLU A 589 5.23 8.59 -1.97
N VAL A 590 6.50 8.37 -2.34
CA VAL A 590 7.07 8.87 -3.59
C VAL A 590 6.32 8.34 -4.82
N GLN A 591 6.23 7.01 -4.98
CA GLN A 591 5.55 6.38 -6.11
C GLN A 591 4.10 6.89 -6.31
N PRO A 592 3.17 6.78 -5.32
CA PRO A 592 1.76 7.12 -5.54
C PRO A 592 1.48 8.61 -5.75
N GLN A 593 2.40 9.52 -5.39
CA GLN A 593 2.28 10.93 -5.76
C GLN A 593 2.91 11.22 -7.13
N PHE A 594 4.16 10.85 -7.37
CA PHE A 594 4.88 11.21 -8.61
C PHE A 594 4.30 10.53 -9.86
N THR A 595 3.71 9.33 -9.72
CA THR A 595 2.99 8.64 -10.81
C THR A 595 1.84 9.50 -11.38
N ARG A 596 1.25 10.41 -10.59
CA ARG A 596 0.15 11.29 -11.04
C ARG A 596 0.60 12.38 -12.01
N PHE A 597 1.90 12.67 -12.07
CA PHE A 597 2.48 13.75 -12.86
C PHE A 597 3.16 13.26 -14.15
N LEU A 598 3.04 11.98 -14.51
CA LEU A 598 3.66 11.40 -15.71
C LEU A 598 3.29 12.11 -17.02
N ASN A 599 2.09 12.71 -17.10
CA ASN A 599 1.64 13.44 -18.29
C ASN A 599 2.31 14.82 -18.45
N ASP A 600 2.76 15.45 -17.35
CA ASP A 600 3.56 16.67 -17.37
C ASP A 600 4.48 16.76 -16.14
N PRO A 601 5.61 16.02 -16.14
CA PRO A 601 6.53 15.97 -15.01
C PRO A 601 7.24 17.32 -14.78
N LYS A 602 7.18 18.26 -15.73
CA LYS A 602 7.81 19.59 -15.61
C LYS A 602 7.25 20.40 -14.45
N THR A 603 6.00 20.13 -14.06
CA THR A 603 5.32 20.80 -12.95
C THR A 603 5.92 20.51 -11.57
N VAL A 604 6.58 19.37 -11.39
CA VAL A 604 7.11 18.89 -10.09
C VAL A 604 8.65 18.84 -10.04
N LEU A 605 9.32 19.41 -11.05
CA LEU A 605 10.77 19.35 -11.22
C LEU A 605 11.39 20.75 -11.26
N SER A 606 12.66 20.84 -10.87
CA SER A 606 13.46 22.05 -10.99
C SER A 606 13.94 22.23 -12.43
N ALA A 607 13.83 23.44 -12.97
CA ALA A 607 14.34 23.81 -14.29
C ALA A 607 15.82 24.24 -14.27
N GLU A 608 16.31 24.78 -13.15
CA GLU A 608 17.64 25.42 -13.06
C GLU A 608 18.51 24.88 -11.89
N SER A 609 17.93 24.65 -10.70
CA SER A 609 18.66 24.05 -9.57
C SER A 609 18.85 22.55 -9.79
N GLU A 610 20.10 22.16 -10.03
CA GLU A 610 20.56 20.78 -10.16
C GLU A 610 20.52 20.08 -8.79
N GLU A 611 20.84 20.81 -7.73
CA GLU A 611 20.91 20.35 -6.34
C GLU A 611 19.57 19.76 -5.88
N LEU A 612 18.45 20.44 -6.17
CA LEU A 612 17.11 19.90 -5.86
C LEU A 612 16.78 18.65 -6.67
N ASN A 613 17.10 18.63 -7.97
CA ASN A 613 16.87 17.46 -8.83
C ASN A 613 17.74 16.27 -8.39
N ARG A 614 18.95 16.51 -7.88
CA ARG A 614 19.85 15.50 -7.32
C ARG A 614 19.37 14.99 -5.97
N ALA A 615 18.88 15.86 -5.08
CA ALA A 615 18.21 15.46 -3.84
C ALA A 615 16.95 14.62 -4.12
N LEU A 616 16.21 14.94 -5.19
CA LEU A 616 15.08 14.14 -5.64
C LEU A 616 15.54 12.76 -6.13
N ILE A 617 16.57 12.66 -6.97
CA ILE A 617 17.12 11.37 -7.44
C ILE A 617 17.59 10.50 -6.26
N LEU A 618 18.27 11.07 -5.27
CA LEU A 618 18.64 10.36 -4.03
C LEU A 618 17.40 9.86 -3.27
N THR A 619 16.35 10.68 -3.22
CA THR A 619 15.05 10.32 -2.63
C THR A 619 14.38 9.18 -3.41
N LEU A 620 14.42 9.19 -4.75
CA LEU A 620 13.94 8.09 -5.61
C LEU A 620 14.74 6.81 -5.34
N ALA A 621 16.06 6.90 -5.25
CA ALA A 621 16.95 5.76 -5.01
C ALA A 621 16.68 5.09 -3.66
N ARG A 622 16.58 5.85 -2.55
CA ARG A 622 16.20 5.27 -1.24
C ARG A 622 14.76 4.76 -1.22
N ALA A 623 13.82 5.45 -1.87
CA ALA A 623 12.41 5.07 -1.84
C ALA A 623 12.15 3.76 -2.60
N THR A 624 12.75 3.61 -3.79
CA THR A 624 12.64 2.39 -4.61
C THR A 624 13.46 1.21 -4.07
N HIS A 625 14.48 1.47 -3.24
CA HIS A 625 15.18 0.46 -2.44
C HIS A 625 14.34 0.00 -1.25
N VAL A 626 13.90 0.91 -0.38
CA VAL A 626 13.16 0.58 0.87
C VAL A 626 11.76 0.00 0.61
N THR A 627 11.20 0.19 -0.58
CA THR A 627 9.93 -0.47 -1.00
C THR A 627 10.16 -1.74 -1.84
N ASP A 628 11.42 -2.10 -2.12
CA ASP A 628 11.82 -3.17 -3.05
C ASP A 628 11.22 -3.03 -4.47
N PHE A 629 10.88 -1.82 -4.91
CA PHE A 629 10.10 -1.58 -6.14
C PHE A 629 10.71 -2.25 -7.39
N PHE A 630 12.03 -2.20 -7.53
CA PHE A 630 12.76 -2.76 -8.69
C PHE A 630 13.12 -4.25 -8.56
N THR A 631 12.84 -4.93 -7.44
CA THR A 631 13.13 -6.37 -7.36
C THR A 631 12.25 -7.12 -8.37
N GLY A 632 12.84 -8.10 -9.06
CA GLY A 632 12.21 -8.79 -10.18
C GLY A 632 11.97 -7.92 -11.43
N SER A 633 12.70 -6.82 -11.62
CA SER A 633 12.60 -5.99 -12.84
C SER A 633 13.94 -5.34 -13.20
N ASP A 634 14.67 -5.96 -14.12
CA ASP A 634 16.07 -5.61 -14.45
C ASP A 634 16.22 -4.33 -15.31
N SER A 635 15.11 -3.75 -15.79
CA SER A 635 15.11 -2.52 -16.61
C SER A 635 14.16 -1.47 -16.07
N ILE A 636 14.49 -0.20 -16.33
CA ILE A 636 13.66 0.96 -15.95
C ILE A 636 12.51 1.23 -16.94
N HIS A 637 12.52 0.57 -18.11
CA HIS A 637 11.54 0.84 -19.17
C HIS A 637 10.13 0.39 -18.76
N GLY A 638 9.13 1.22 -19.07
CA GLY A 638 7.75 1.02 -18.60
C GLY A 638 7.49 1.42 -17.14
N THR A 639 8.51 1.85 -16.38
CA THR A 639 8.33 2.34 -15.01
C THR A 639 8.18 3.87 -14.96
N TRP A 640 7.39 4.36 -14.00
CA TRP A 640 7.16 5.79 -13.74
C TRP A 640 8.45 6.59 -13.49
N CYS A 641 9.54 5.95 -13.07
CA CYS A 641 10.83 6.59 -12.86
C CYS A 641 11.45 7.10 -14.16
N LYS A 642 11.25 6.40 -15.29
CA LYS A 642 11.94 6.68 -16.55
C LYS A 642 11.70 8.12 -17.03
N ASP A 643 10.44 8.52 -17.14
CA ASP A 643 10.08 9.77 -17.82
C ASP A 643 10.35 11.00 -16.93
N ILE A 644 10.30 10.82 -15.61
CA ILE A 644 10.78 11.81 -14.63
C ILE A 644 12.29 12.01 -14.75
N LEU A 645 13.08 10.92 -14.73
CA LEU A 645 14.54 11.01 -14.86
C LEU A 645 14.99 11.56 -16.21
N GLN A 646 14.33 11.18 -17.30
CA GLN A 646 14.59 11.73 -18.64
C GLN A 646 14.28 13.24 -18.68
N THR A 647 13.24 13.70 -18.00
CA THR A 647 12.93 15.14 -17.87
C THR A 647 13.99 15.86 -17.03
N ILE A 648 14.45 15.28 -15.91
CA ILE A 648 15.56 15.83 -15.11
C ILE A 648 16.85 15.96 -15.94
N MET A 649 17.19 14.95 -16.74
CA MET A 649 18.35 14.99 -17.66
C MET A 649 18.19 16.04 -18.78
N THR A 650 16.96 16.43 -19.11
CA THR A 650 16.68 17.47 -20.13
C THR A 650 16.82 18.89 -19.57
N PHE A 651 16.54 19.10 -18.27
CA PHE A 651 16.71 20.41 -17.61
C PHE A 651 18.10 20.60 -16.98
N THR A 652 18.53 19.62 -16.17
CA THR A 652 19.78 19.68 -15.40
C THR A 652 20.61 18.42 -15.65
N PRO A 653 21.26 18.29 -16.82
CA PRO A 653 22.11 17.14 -17.14
C PRO A 653 23.31 17.07 -16.19
N HIS A 654 23.48 15.96 -15.48
CA HIS A 654 24.54 15.78 -14.48
C HIS A 654 24.98 14.32 -14.33
N ASN A 655 26.21 14.13 -13.84
CA ASN A 655 26.79 12.81 -13.58
C ASN A 655 26.79 12.45 -12.09
N TRP A 656 26.75 11.15 -11.81
CA TRP A 656 26.91 10.60 -10.46
C TRP A 656 28.29 9.99 -10.27
N ALA A 657 28.92 10.26 -9.13
CA ALA A 657 30.19 9.64 -8.76
C ALA A 657 30.01 8.13 -8.58
N SER A 658 31.05 7.34 -8.89
CA SER A 658 30.97 5.88 -8.93
C SER A 658 30.53 5.25 -7.60
N HIS A 659 30.99 5.78 -6.46
CA HIS A 659 30.62 5.31 -5.12
C HIS A 659 29.17 5.60 -4.73
N THR A 660 28.59 6.70 -5.22
CA THR A 660 27.17 7.02 -5.03
C THR A 660 26.31 6.17 -5.97
N LEU A 661 26.72 6.06 -7.24
CA LEU A 661 25.98 5.32 -8.25
C LEU A 661 25.96 3.82 -7.97
N SER A 662 27.03 3.24 -7.40
CA SER A 662 27.05 1.82 -7.01
C SER A 662 26.05 1.46 -5.90
N CYS A 663 25.58 2.45 -5.13
CA CYS A 663 24.54 2.26 -4.11
C CYS A 663 23.12 2.28 -4.70
N PHE A 664 22.90 2.84 -5.89
CA PHE A 664 21.57 2.95 -6.48
C PHE A 664 21.04 1.57 -6.94
N PRO A 665 19.71 1.34 -6.93
CA PRO A 665 19.11 0.16 -7.56
C PRO A 665 19.57 -0.03 -9.01
N ALA A 666 19.81 -1.28 -9.42
CA ALA A 666 20.46 -1.60 -10.70
C ALA A 666 19.81 -0.96 -11.95
N PRO A 667 18.46 -0.85 -12.07
CA PRO A 667 17.83 -0.14 -13.20
C PRO A 667 18.15 1.35 -13.26
N LEU A 668 18.38 2.02 -12.12
CA LEU A 668 18.84 3.41 -12.09
C LEU A 668 20.32 3.50 -12.51
N GLN A 669 21.15 2.52 -12.11
CA GLN A 669 22.54 2.46 -12.59
C GLN A 669 22.62 2.29 -14.10
N ALA A 670 21.77 1.44 -14.68
CA ALA A 670 21.70 1.24 -16.12
C ALA A 670 21.32 2.54 -16.84
N PHE A 671 20.32 3.27 -16.35
CA PHE A 671 19.90 4.57 -16.88
C PHE A 671 21.05 5.59 -16.91
N PHE A 672 21.71 5.85 -15.77
CA PHE A 672 22.80 6.84 -15.73
C PHE A 672 24.08 6.40 -16.48
N LYS A 673 24.30 5.09 -16.69
CA LYS A 673 25.38 4.59 -17.55
C LYS A 673 25.08 4.78 -19.04
N GLN A 674 23.81 4.80 -19.45
CA GLN A 674 23.39 5.09 -20.82
C GLN A 674 23.33 6.60 -21.08
N ASN A 675 22.76 7.38 -20.16
CA ASN A 675 22.56 8.83 -20.27
C ASN A 675 23.74 9.63 -19.68
N ASN A 676 24.99 9.27 -20.01
CA ASN A 676 26.19 9.92 -19.48
C ASN A 676 26.45 11.30 -20.13
N VAL A 677 26.86 12.30 -19.33
CA VAL A 677 27.08 13.68 -19.77
C VAL A 677 28.58 14.00 -19.87
N PRO A 678 29.08 14.65 -20.94
CA PRO A 678 30.48 15.09 -20.98
C PRO A 678 30.72 16.26 -20.00
N GLN A 679 31.54 16.05 -18.97
CA GLN A 679 31.95 17.08 -18.01
C GLN A 679 33.21 17.82 -18.50
N GLU A 680 33.35 19.11 -18.18
CA GLU A 680 34.57 19.87 -18.45
C GLU A 680 35.79 19.25 -17.72
N SER A 681 36.95 19.21 -18.39
CA SER A 681 38.17 18.69 -17.76
C SER A 681 38.68 19.67 -16.70
N ARG A 682 39.20 19.15 -15.57
CA ARG A 682 39.77 19.97 -14.48
C ARG A 682 40.87 20.92 -14.95
N PHE A 683 41.63 20.52 -15.98
CA PHE A 683 42.66 21.34 -16.60
C PHE A 683 42.07 22.51 -17.39
N ASN A 684 41.00 22.29 -18.15
CA ASN A 684 40.30 23.36 -18.87
C ASN A 684 39.69 24.38 -17.89
N LEU A 685 39.03 23.90 -16.82
CA LEU A 685 38.48 24.78 -15.78
C LEU A 685 39.57 25.67 -15.16
N LYS A 686 40.71 25.09 -14.75
CA LYS A 686 41.85 25.86 -14.21
C LYS A 686 42.40 26.86 -15.23
N LYS A 687 42.59 26.44 -16.49
CA LYS A 687 43.04 27.32 -17.57
C LYS A 687 42.09 28.51 -17.76
N ASN A 688 40.79 28.24 -17.86
CA ASN A 688 39.76 29.25 -18.05
C ASN A 688 39.73 30.25 -16.88
N VAL A 689 39.80 29.79 -15.63
CA VAL A 689 39.91 30.67 -14.45
C VAL A 689 41.15 31.56 -14.49
N GLU A 690 42.33 31.02 -14.82
CA GLU A 690 43.56 31.81 -14.90
C GLU A 690 43.62 32.73 -16.15
N GLU A 691 42.83 32.47 -17.20
CA GLU A 691 42.67 33.36 -18.36
C GLU A 691 41.69 34.50 -18.07
N GLU A 692 40.53 34.21 -17.47
CA GLU A 692 39.57 35.22 -17.02
C GLU A 692 40.14 36.11 -15.91
N TYR A 693 40.93 35.55 -15.00
CA TYR A 693 41.61 36.33 -13.97
C TYR A 693 42.75 37.22 -14.54
N ARG A 694 43.39 36.80 -15.64
CA ARG A 694 44.30 37.67 -16.40
C ARG A 694 43.55 38.81 -17.10
N LYS A 695 42.36 38.55 -17.69
CA LYS A 695 41.50 39.61 -18.25
C LYS A 695 41.06 40.60 -17.17
N TRP A 696 40.61 40.12 -16.00
CA TRP A 696 40.25 40.98 -14.87
C TRP A 696 41.40 41.94 -14.48
N LYS A 697 42.64 41.44 -14.45
CA LYS A 697 43.83 42.27 -14.15
C LYS A 697 44.29 43.16 -15.32
N SER A 698 43.75 43.02 -16.53
CA SER A 698 44.11 43.85 -17.70
C SER A 698 43.04 44.87 -18.10
N MET A 699 41.79 44.72 -17.65
CA MET A 699 40.70 45.65 -17.92
C MET A 699 40.70 46.83 -16.93
N SER A 700 40.43 48.05 -17.42
CA SER A 700 40.42 49.29 -16.62
C SER A 700 39.08 50.02 -16.58
N ASN A 701 38.14 49.74 -17.49
CA ASN A 701 36.82 50.37 -17.53
C ASN A 701 35.80 49.59 -16.69
N GLU A 702 35.26 50.20 -15.63
CA GLU A 702 34.29 49.55 -14.74
C GLU A 702 33.07 48.98 -15.48
N ASN A 703 32.54 49.72 -16.47
CA ASN A 703 31.31 49.32 -17.16
C ASN A 703 31.52 48.07 -18.04
N ASP A 704 32.69 47.93 -18.65
CA ASP A 704 33.06 46.77 -19.46
C ASP A 704 33.32 45.56 -18.57
N ILE A 705 34.03 45.75 -17.44
CA ILE A 705 34.28 44.70 -16.44
C ILE A 705 32.94 44.18 -15.91
N ILE A 706 32.05 45.07 -15.45
CA ILE A 706 30.75 44.67 -14.90
C ILE A 706 29.92 43.94 -15.96
N THR A 707 29.90 44.44 -17.20
CA THR A 707 29.09 43.83 -18.27
C THR A 707 29.65 42.50 -18.78
N HIS A 708 30.99 42.34 -18.80
CA HIS A 708 31.64 41.08 -19.17
C HIS A 708 31.42 40.00 -18.12
N PHE A 709 31.70 40.30 -16.84
CA PHE A 709 31.67 39.31 -15.75
C PHE A 709 30.27 39.06 -15.14
N SER A 710 29.23 39.79 -15.57
CA SER A 710 27.83 39.50 -15.25
C SER A 710 26.99 39.05 -16.46
N LEU A 711 27.61 38.68 -17.58
CA LEU A 711 26.87 38.30 -18.80
C LEU A 711 26.18 36.94 -18.61
N GLN A 712 24.86 36.90 -18.75
CA GLN A 712 24.08 35.65 -18.66
C GLN A 712 24.49 34.69 -19.79
N GLY A 713 24.77 33.44 -19.44
CA GLY A 713 25.29 32.42 -20.36
C GLY A 713 26.82 32.42 -20.55
N SER A 714 27.56 33.33 -19.90
CA SER A 714 29.02 33.22 -19.80
C SER A 714 29.43 32.08 -18.83
N PRO A 715 30.66 31.53 -18.93
CA PRO A 715 31.15 30.54 -17.97
C PRO A 715 31.12 31.08 -16.53
N PRO A 716 30.47 30.39 -15.56
CA PRO A 716 30.16 30.97 -14.25
C PRO A 716 31.38 30.95 -13.30
N LEU A 717 32.47 31.58 -13.69
CA LEU A 717 33.77 31.50 -13.00
C LEU A 717 33.96 32.57 -11.89
N PHE A 718 33.02 33.51 -11.73
CA PHE A 718 33.24 34.69 -10.89
C PHE A 718 33.63 34.42 -9.42
N LEU A 719 33.08 33.38 -8.77
CA LEU A 719 33.52 33.01 -7.42
C LEU A 719 34.97 32.50 -7.36
N CYS A 720 35.43 31.81 -8.41
CA CYS A 720 36.83 31.43 -8.58
C CYS A 720 37.74 32.66 -8.77
N LEU A 721 37.23 33.73 -9.41
CA LEU A 721 37.94 35.00 -9.54
C LEU A 721 38.05 35.73 -8.20
N LEU A 722 36.97 35.78 -7.41
CA LEU A 722 37.01 36.36 -6.05
C LEU A 722 37.98 35.61 -5.13
N TRP A 723 37.99 34.28 -5.21
CA TRP A 723 39.01 33.45 -4.56
C TRP A 723 40.44 33.80 -5.00
N LYS A 724 40.67 33.93 -6.31
CA LYS A 724 41.98 34.32 -6.88
C LYS A 724 42.42 35.73 -6.44
N MET A 725 41.50 36.69 -6.32
CA MET A 725 41.76 38.01 -5.75
C MET A 725 42.19 37.87 -4.28
N LEU A 726 41.38 37.20 -3.44
CA LEU A 726 41.71 36.99 -2.03
C LEU A 726 43.01 36.18 -1.81
N LEU A 727 43.41 35.33 -2.77
CA LEU A 727 44.65 34.55 -2.66
C LEU A 727 45.91 35.37 -2.98
N GLU A 728 45.85 36.27 -3.97
CA GLU A 728 47.00 37.07 -4.44
C GLU A 728 47.07 38.49 -3.85
N THR A 729 45.94 39.14 -3.58
CA THR A 729 45.87 40.54 -3.11
C THR A 729 45.22 40.71 -1.74
N ASP A 730 44.69 39.64 -1.12
CA ASP A 730 44.05 39.62 0.21
C ASP A 730 42.82 40.55 0.40
N HIS A 731 42.45 41.33 -0.63
CA HIS A 731 41.27 42.21 -0.69
C HIS A 731 40.52 42.09 -2.03
N ILE A 732 39.27 42.59 -2.06
CA ILE A 732 38.40 42.65 -3.26
C ILE A 732 38.05 44.12 -3.57
N ASN A 733 37.95 44.47 -4.86
CA ASN A 733 37.62 45.82 -5.33
C ASN A 733 36.10 46.06 -5.36
N GLN A 734 35.66 47.33 -5.32
CA GLN A 734 34.23 47.71 -5.37
C GLN A 734 33.47 47.13 -6.58
N ILE A 735 34.15 47.01 -7.72
CA ILE A 735 33.61 46.41 -8.94
C ILE A 735 33.15 44.95 -8.69
N GLY A 736 33.84 44.21 -7.82
CA GLY A 736 33.50 42.83 -7.46
C GLY A 736 32.16 42.69 -6.75
N PHE A 737 31.81 43.65 -5.87
CA PHE A 737 30.48 43.71 -5.26
C PHE A 737 29.40 43.99 -6.32
N ARG A 738 29.62 45.00 -7.19
CA ARG A 738 28.66 45.35 -8.25
C ARG A 738 28.44 44.23 -9.27
N VAL A 739 29.43 43.37 -9.50
CA VAL A 739 29.27 42.16 -10.33
C VAL A 739 28.39 41.13 -9.64
N LEU A 740 28.60 40.82 -8.35
CA LEU A 740 27.73 39.90 -7.60
C LEU A 740 26.27 40.39 -7.57
N GLU A 741 26.07 41.69 -7.32
CA GLU A 741 24.75 42.35 -7.32
C GLU A 741 24.04 42.23 -8.68
N ARG A 742 24.79 42.33 -9.80
CA ARG A 742 24.23 42.23 -11.16
C ARG A 742 24.05 40.78 -11.65
N ILE A 743 24.81 39.82 -11.15
CA ILE A 743 24.58 38.38 -11.37
C ILE A 743 23.26 37.95 -10.70
N GLY A 744 23.09 38.35 -9.43
CA GLY A 744 21.89 38.07 -8.63
C GLY A 744 21.76 36.62 -8.15
N ALA A 745 20.88 36.43 -7.16
CA ALA A 745 20.78 35.21 -6.35
C ALA A 745 20.67 33.90 -7.15
N ARG A 746 19.88 33.87 -8.23
CA ARG A 746 19.59 32.64 -8.98
C ARG A 746 20.79 32.16 -9.79
N ALA A 747 21.37 33.05 -10.60
CA ALA A 747 22.53 32.70 -11.42
C ALA A 747 23.75 32.36 -10.56
N LEU A 748 23.87 32.98 -9.37
CA LEU A 748 24.96 32.74 -8.42
C LEU A 748 25.13 31.25 -8.02
N VAL A 749 24.06 30.44 -8.02
CA VAL A 749 24.17 29.00 -7.69
C VAL A 749 25.05 28.25 -8.69
N ALA A 750 25.01 28.60 -9.99
CA ALA A 750 25.93 28.04 -10.98
C ALA A 750 27.39 28.41 -10.69
N HIS A 751 27.64 29.65 -10.24
CA HIS A 751 28.98 30.08 -9.81
C HIS A 751 29.45 29.33 -8.57
N VAL A 752 28.57 29.01 -7.61
CA VAL A 752 28.92 28.20 -6.44
C VAL A 752 29.27 26.76 -6.86
N ARG A 753 28.56 26.18 -7.83
CA ARG A 753 28.82 24.82 -8.32
C ARG A 753 30.17 24.70 -9.03
N THR A 754 30.47 25.60 -9.96
CA THR A 754 31.77 25.62 -10.66
C THR A 754 32.91 26.02 -9.71
N PHE A 755 32.65 26.86 -8.70
CA PHE A 755 33.60 27.12 -7.62
C PHE A 755 33.87 25.90 -6.75
N ALA A 756 32.86 25.07 -6.47
CA ALA A 756 33.05 23.81 -5.74
C ALA A 756 33.98 22.85 -6.49
N ASP A 757 33.79 22.65 -7.80
CA ASP A 757 34.69 21.85 -8.65
C ASP A 757 36.11 22.44 -8.71
N PHE A 758 36.24 23.77 -8.79
CA PHE A 758 37.54 24.47 -8.75
C PHE A 758 38.25 24.28 -7.40
N LEU A 759 37.53 24.37 -6.28
CA LEU A 759 38.06 24.06 -4.95
C LEU A 759 38.56 22.62 -4.84
N VAL A 760 37.83 21.64 -5.41
CA VAL A 760 38.32 20.24 -5.46
C VAL A 760 39.66 20.16 -6.20
N TYR A 761 39.81 20.90 -7.31
CA TYR A 761 41.07 20.93 -8.06
C TYR A 761 42.21 21.58 -7.25
N GLU A 762 42.03 22.79 -6.73
CA GLU A 762 43.06 23.51 -5.96
C GLU A 762 43.51 22.70 -4.74
N PHE A 763 42.58 22.15 -3.95
CA PHE A 763 42.93 21.33 -2.78
C PHE A 763 43.56 19.98 -3.15
N SER A 764 43.31 19.44 -4.36
CA SER A 764 43.98 18.22 -4.85
C SER A 764 45.38 18.43 -5.42
N THR A 765 45.76 19.70 -5.68
CA THR A 765 47.04 20.08 -6.31
C THR A 765 47.93 20.96 -5.41
N SER A 766 47.39 21.46 -4.30
CA SER A 766 48.11 22.30 -3.34
C SER A 766 49.24 21.55 -2.62
N ALA A 767 50.41 22.19 -2.52
CA ALA A 767 51.47 21.72 -1.63
C ALA A 767 51.05 21.91 -0.16
N GLY A 768 51.24 20.86 0.65
CA GLY A 768 50.85 20.85 2.06
C GLY A 768 51.59 21.90 2.92
N GLY A 769 51.01 22.23 4.08
CA GLY A 769 51.57 23.20 5.01
C GLY A 769 50.92 24.59 4.89
N GLN A 770 51.73 25.64 4.74
CA GLN A 770 51.25 27.03 4.79
C GLN A 770 50.27 27.38 3.65
N GLN A 771 50.52 26.92 2.41
CA GLN A 771 49.63 27.21 1.28
C GLN A 771 48.22 26.65 1.50
N LEU A 772 48.13 25.38 1.91
CA LEU A 772 46.86 24.74 2.27
C LEU A 772 46.16 25.47 3.43
N ASN A 773 46.92 25.97 4.42
CA ASN A 773 46.36 26.79 5.50
C ASN A 773 45.77 28.12 4.98
N LYS A 774 46.48 28.87 4.13
CA LYS A 774 45.96 30.13 3.55
C LYS A 774 44.70 29.87 2.70
N CYS A 775 44.66 28.80 1.92
CA CYS A 775 43.44 28.39 1.21
C CYS A 775 42.25 28.18 2.16
N ILE A 776 42.45 27.49 3.29
CA ILE A 776 41.36 27.25 4.25
C ILE A 776 40.94 28.53 4.99
N GLU A 777 41.89 29.43 5.27
CA GLU A 777 41.62 30.75 5.85
C GLU A 777 40.73 31.59 4.91
N ILE A 778 41.14 31.75 3.64
CA ILE A 778 40.36 32.44 2.60
C ILE A 778 38.97 31.80 2.42
N LEU A 779 38.87 30.46 2.47
CA LEU A 779 37.58 29.77 2.31
C LEU A 779 36.60 30.11 3.44
N ASN A 780 37.09 30.21 4.67
CA ASN A 780 36.28 30.63 5.82
C ASN A 780 35.96 32.13 5.76
N ASP A 781 36.91 32.96 5.33
CA ASP A 781 36.71 34.39 5.10
C ASP A 781 35.59 34.65 4.07
N MET A 782 35.56 33.94 2.94
CA MET A 782 34.50 34.07 1.94
C MET A 782 33.10 33.76 2.50
N VAL A 783 32.98 32.88 3.50
CA VAL A 783 31.71 32.50 4.13
C VAL A 783 31.33 33.44 5.29
N TRP A 784 32.25 33.68 6.23
CA TRP A 784 31.93 34.33 7.51
C TRP A 784 32.28 35.83 7.56
N LYS A 785 33.37 36.25 6.89
CA LYS A 785 33.89 37.62 6.91
C LYS A 785 33.37 38.48 5.76
N TYR A 786 33.35 37.94 4.54
CA TYR A 786 32.84 38.63 3.34
C TYR A 786 31.40 38.24 2.98
N ASN A 787 30.91 37.11 3.50
CA ASN A 787 29.53 36.61 3.32
C ASN A 787 29.11 36.42 1.84
N ILE A 788 30.05 36.01 0.98
CA ILE A 788 29.87 35.81 -0.47
C ILE A 788 28.96 34.59 -0.74
N VAL A 789 29.03 33.56 0.11
CA VAL A 789 28.19 32.36 0.04
C VAL A 789 27.92 31.82 1.46
N THR A 790 26.72 31.30 1.71
CA THR A 790 26.39 30.70 3.01
C THR A 790 26.96 29.28 3.14
N LEU A 791 27.27 28.86 4.37
CA LEU A 791 27.89 27.56 4.66
C LEU A 791 27.09 26.37 4.09
N ASP A 792 25.79 26.36 4.32
CA ASP A 792 24.84 25.34 3.85
C ASP A 792 24.78 25.27 2.32
N ARG A 793 24.79 26.43 1.65
CA ARG A 793 24.82 26.54 0.18
C ARG A 793 26.12 25.97 -0.40
N LEU A 794 27.26 26.35 0.17
CA LEU A 794 28.57 25.90 -0.30
C LEU A 794 28.76 24.39 -0.09
N ILE A 795 28.36 23.86 1.07
CA ILE A 795 28.50 22.42 1.38
C ILE A 795 27.55 21.56 0.53
N LEU A 796 26.33 22.03 0.22
CA LEU A 796 25.41 21.31 -0.65
C LEU A 796 25.96 21.09 -2.08
N CYS A 797 26.76 22.04 -2.59
CA CYS A 797 27.43 21.93 -3.90
C CYS A 797 28.79 21.20 -3.84
N LEU A 798 29.37 20.95 -2.66
CA LEU A 798 30.74 20.39 -2.54
C LEU A 798 30.77 18.86 -2.69
N VAL A 799 31.58 18.40 -3.66
CA VAL A 799 31.83 16.96 -3.89
C VAL A 799 33.03 16.44 -3.07
N CYS A 800 33.90 17.32 -2.55
CA CYS A 800 35.10 16.93 -1.80
C CYS A 800 34.89 16.95 -0.27
N TYR A 801 34.82 15.75 0.32
CA TYR A 801 34.51 15.53 1.73
C TYR A 801 35.55 16.10 2.72
N PHE A 802 36.82 16.19 2.31
CA PHE A 802 37.87 16.81 3.13
C PHE A 802 37.63 18.33 3.31
N ILE A 803 37.22 19.02 2.24
CA ILE A 803 36.89 20.46 2.28
C ILE A 803 35.68 20.71 3.19
N ILE A 804 34.67 19.82 3.12
CA ILE A 804 33.48 19.87 3.99
C ILE A 804 33.88 19.71 5.46
N GLN A 805 34.74 18.74 5.81
CA GLN A 805 35.24 18.59 7.18
C GLN A 805 35.97 19.85 7.68
N LEU A 806 36.81 20.45 6.82
CA LEU A 806 37.59 21.65 7.17
C LEU A 806 36.70 22.88 7.41
N LEU A 807 35.68 23.10 6.57
CA LEU A 807 34.66 24.14 6.74
C LEU A 807 33.86 24.00 8.04
N LEU A 808 33.58 22.76 8.44
CA LEU A 808 32.72 22.46 9.60
C LEU A 808 33.47 22.44 10.94
N LEU A 809 34.73 21.98 10.96
CA LEU A 809 35.45 21.68 12.21
C LEU A 809 36.70 22.52 12.46
N LYS A 810 37.33 23.11 11.44
CA LYS A 810 38.53 23.94 11.63
C LYS A 810 38.23 25.33 12.20
N PRO A 811 37.23 26.10 11.72
CA PRO A 811 36.86 27.37 12.35
C PRO A 811 36.14 27.14 13.68
N ASN A 812 36.09 28.18 14.50
CA ASN A 812 35.22 28.20 15.68
C ASN A 812 33.79 28.65 15.31
N ASP A 813 33.63 29.38 14.21
CA ASP A 813 32.38 29.98 13.75
C ASP A 813 31.16 29.06 13.77
N PHE A 814 31.25 27.89 13.13
CA PHE A 814 30.09 26.99 13.06
C PHE A 814 29.89 26.21 14.36
N ARG A 815 30.99 25.80 15.03
CA ARG A 815 30.94 25.05 16.29
C ARG A 815 30.30 25.87 17.42
N ASN A 816 30.68 27.15 17.54
CA ASN A 816 30.06 28.06 18.50
C ASN A 816 28.59 28.34 18.13
N ARG A 817 28.26 28.52 16.84
CA ARG A 817 26.87 28.64 16.37
C ARG A 817 26.00 27.44 16.73
N VAL A 818 26.53 26.22 16.64
CA VAL A 818 25.81 24.98 17.00
C VAL A 818 25.71 24.76 18.52
N ASN A 819 26.62 25.34 19.32
CA ASN A 819 26.53 25.30 20.79
C ASN A 819 25.57 26.37 21.34
N ASP A 820 25.73 27.62 20.93
CA ASP A 820 25.09 28.79 21.55
C ASP A 820 23.81 29.25 20.83
N PHE A 821 23.60 28.85 19.57
CA PHE A 821 22.45 29.17 18.71
C PHE A 821 22.13 30.67 18.49
N LYS A 822 22.98 31.60 18.95
CA LYS A 822 22.70 33.05 18.97
C LYS A 822 23.73 33.88 18.20
N TYR A 823 23.58 33.96 16.87
CA TYR A 823 24.44 34.81 16.02
C TYR A 823 23.63 35.49 14.90
N PRO A 824 23.92 36.76 14.55
CA PRO A 824 23.29 37.43 13.42
C PRO A 824 23.80 36.87 12.08
N GLU A 825 22.95 36.94 11.05
CA GLU A 825 23.24 36.43 9.71
C GLU A 825 23.20 37.54 8.64
N LYS A 826 24.29 37.63 7.87
CA LYS A 826 24.49 38.55 6.75
C LYS A 826 24.12 37.83 5.44
N LEU A 827 23.22 38.41 4.64
CA LEU A 827 22.58 37.75 3.48
C LEU A 827 22.68 38.53 2.17
N TYR A 828 23.13 39.79 2.19
CA TYR A 828 23.29 40.68 1.03
C TYR A 828 24.75 41.11 0.85
N PHE A 829 25.68 40.20 1.14
CA PHE A 829 27.14 40.40 1.02
C PHE A 829 27.66 41.58 1.86
N GLU A 830 27.04 41.86 3.01
CA GLU A 830 27.31 43.04 3.83
C GLU A 830 28.75 43.08 4.34
N GLY A 831 29.32 41.92 4.70
CA GLY A 831 30.73 41.80 5.07
C GLY A 831 31.69 42.22 3.95
N LEU A 832 31.33 41.97 2.68
CA LEU A 832 32.07 42.48 1.52
C LEU A 832 31.86 43.98 1.33
N ALA A 833 30.62 44.47 1.43
CA ALA A 833 30.31 45.90 1.30
C ALA A 833 31.02 46.78 2.35
N GLU A 834 31.19 46.27 3.57
CA GLU A 834 31.90 46.90 4.68
C GLU A 834 33.43 46.95 4.52
N GLN A 835 34.02 45.97 3.80
CA GLN A 835 35.49 45.80 3.68
C GLN A 835 36.06 46.26 2.34
N VAL A 836 35.20 46.48 1.34
CA VAL A 836 35.55 47.19 0.10
C VAL A 836 35.96 48.64 0.41
N ASN A 837 36.91 49.18 -0.35
CA ASN A 837 37.31 50.59 -0.27
C ASN A 837 36.91 51.31 -1.58
N PRO A 838 36.09 52.38 -1.56
CA PRO A 838 35.39 52.94 -0.40
C PRO A 838 34.21 52.04 0.06
N PRO A 839 33.91 51.98 1.37
CA PRO A 839 32.87 51.09 1.90
C PRO A 839 31.48 51.50 1.40
N MET A 840 30.70 50.50 0.98
CA MET A 840 29.37 50.71 0.39
C MET A 840 28.27 50.58 1.46
N GLN A 841 27.54 51.66 1.70
CA GLN A 841 26.36 51.64 2.57
C GLN A 841 25.17 50.96 1.86
N HIS A 842 25.10 49.62 1.92
CA HIS A 842 24.05 48.84 1.29
C HIS A 842 22.84 48.63 2.24
N GLN A 843 21.80 49.44 2.10
CA GLN A 843 20.58 49.37 2.93
C GLN A 843 19.52 48.41 2.34
N SER A 844 19.86 47.13 2.17
CA SER A 844 18.87 46.12 1.79
C SER A 844 17.84 45.90 2.91
N HIS A 845 16.57 45.79 2.51
CA HIS A 845 15.47 45.41 3.41
C HIS A 845 15.40 43.89 3.55
N TYR A 846 15.65 43.39 4.76
CA TYR A 846 15.46 41.98 5.08
C TYR A 846 13.99 41.57 5.06
N LEU A 847 13.72 40.35 4.62
CA LEU A 847 12.42 39.71 4.78
C LEU A 847 12.29 39.13 6.21
N PRO A 848 11.06 38.95 6.73
CA PRO A 848 10.85 38.60 8.14
C PRO A 848 11.32 37.17 8.46
N ILE A 849 12.25 37.02 9.40
CA ILE A 849 12.76 35.73 9.92
C ILE A 849 12.21 35.51 11.34
N TYR A 850 11.63 34.34 11.63
CA TYR A 850 11.11 33.98 12.96
C TYR A 850 11.75 32.73 13.57
N PHE A 851 12.21 31.80 12.74
CA PHE A 851 12.56 30.42 13.14
C PHE A 851 13.87 29.92 12.51
N GLY A 852 14.19 30.35 11.29
CA GLY A 852 15.34 29.86 10.54
C GLY A 852 16.67 30.45 11.00
N ASN A 853 17.70 29.60 11.02
CA ASN A 853 19.11 30.00 11.17
C ASN A 853 20.00 29.02 10.39
N VAL A 854 21.29 29.33 10.23
CA VAL A 854 22.25 28.54 9.46
C VAL A 854 22.42 27.12 9.98
N CYS A 855 22.29 26.87 11.29
CA CYS A 855 22.36 25.53 11.87
C CYS A 855 21.15 24.68 11.46
N LEU A 856 19.93 25.23 11.52
CA LEU A 856 18.71 24.55 11.08
C LEU A 856 18.60 24.45 9.56
N ARG A 857 19.16 25.40 8.80
CA ARG A 857 19.28 25.31 7.33
C ARG A 857 20.32 24.26 6.90
N PHE A 858 21.39 24.10 7.66
CA PHE A 858 22.41 23.07 7.41
C PHE A 858 21.93 21.65 7.71
N LEU A 859 21.01 21.43 8.66
CA LEU A 859 20.65 20.08 9.11
C LEU A 859 20.18 19.12 7.97
N PRO A 860 19.29 19.51 7.02
CA PRO A 860 18.96 18.67 5.85
C PRO A 860 20.10 18.47 4.85
N VAL A 861 21.15 19.30 4.91
CA VAL A 861 22.40 19.12 4.15
C VAL A 861 23.32 18.16 4.90
N PHE A 862 23.34 18.19 6.24
CA PHE A 862 24.13 17.29 7.08
C PHE A 862 23.74 15.82 6.86
N ASP A 863 22.43 15.54 6.74
CA ASP A 863 21.89 14.24 6.34
C ASP A 863 22.56 13.68 5.07
N ILE A 864 22.66 14.52 4.04
CA ILE A 864 23.26 14.22 2.73
C ILE A 864 24.77 14.08 2.84
N VAL A 865 25.43 14.92 3.64
CA VAL A 865 26.87 14.85 3.94
C VAL A 865 27.22 13.52 4.59
N ILE A 866 26.47 13.09 5.62
CA ILE A 866 26.66 11.79 6.26
C ILE A 866 26.50 10.65 5.23
N HIS A 867 25.45 10.69 4.40
CA HIS A 867 25.24 9.70 3.33
C HIS A 867 26.44 9.59 2.36
N ARG A 868 27.01 10.73 1.93
CA ARG A 868 28.21 10.73 1.07
C ARG A 868 29.46 10.21 1.80
N PHE A 869 29.62 10.51 3.09
CA PHE A 869 30.75 10.04 3.90
C PHE A 869 30.63 8.52 4.21
N LEU A 870 29.41 7.97 4.25
CA LEU A 870 29.20 6.51 4.33
C LEU A 870 29.63 5.78 3.05
N GLU A 871 29.44 6.39 1.88
CA GLU A 871 29.81 5.80 0.59
C GLU A 871 31.33 5.71 0.39
N LEU A 872 32.10 6.73 0.80
CA LEU A 872 33.55 6.75 0.58
C LEU A 872 34.34 6.21 1.79
N ILE A 873 34.64 4.91 1.76
CA ILE A 873 35.25 4.13 2.86
C ILE A 873 36.45 4.82 3.57
N PRO A 874 37.45 5.41 2.88
CA PRO A 874 38.58 6.10 3.53
C PRO A 874 38.21 7.24 4.49
N VAL A 875 36.99 7.78 4.41
CA VAL A 875 36.55 8.99 5.12
C VAL A 875 35.96 8.68 6.50
N SER A 876 35.82 7.41 6.90
CA SER A 876 35.16 6.96 8.16
C SER A 876 35.50 7.79 9.41
N LYS A 877 36.80 8.01 9.69
CA LYS A 877 37.25 8.71 10.92
C LYS A 877 36.82 10.19 10.97
N SER A 878 36.66 10.86 9.84
CA SER A 878 36.16 12.24 9.83
C SER A 878 34.66 12.31 10.08
N LEU A 879 33.89 11.29 9.66
CA LEU A 879 32.47 11.19 10.00
C LEU A 879 32.27 11.01 11.51
N GLU A 880 33.07 10.16 12.15
CA GLU A 880 33.08 10.04 13.62
C GLU A 880 33.38 11.38 14.31
N THR A 881 34.36 12.13 13.80
CA THR A 881 34.74 13.45 14.33
C THR A 881 33.63 14.51 14.14
N LEU A 882 32.90 14.46 13.01
CA LEU A 882 31.74 15.30 12.75
C LEU A 882 30.57 14.97 13.68
N LEU A 883 30.31 13.69 13.93
CA LEU A 883 29.25 13.23 14.84
C LEU A 883 29.54 13.60 16.31
N ASP A 884 30.81 13.71 16.72
CA ASP A 884 31.19 14.19 18.05
C ASP A 884 30.98 15.69 18.25
N HIS A 885 31.26 16.52 17.24
CA HIS A 885 31.15 17.99 17.36
C HIS A 885 29.77 18.54 16.98
N LEU A 886 29.07 17.90 16.04
CA LEU A 886 27.85 18.42 15.43
C LEU A 886 26.64 17.50 15.62
N GLY A 887 26.81 16.29 16.18
CA GLY A 887 25.72 15.35 16.41
C GLY A 887 24.60 15.89 17.30
N GLY A 888 24.93 16.77 18.25
CA GLY A 888 23.96 17.48 19.08
C GLY A 888 22.92 18.30 18.31
N LEU A 889 23.21 18.68 17.06
CA LEU A 889 22.27 19.39 16.17
C LEU A 889 21.02 18.55 15.83
N TYR A 890 21.11 17.21 15.88
CA TYR A 890 19.97 16.32 15.64
C TYR A 890 18.85 16.43 16.69
N LYS A 891 19.10 17.12 17.81
CA LYS A 891 18.09 17.56 18.78
C LYS A 891 16.94 18.36 18.14
N PHE A 892 17.22 19.05 17.03
CA PHE A 892 16.27 19.86 16.28
C PHE A 892 15.85 19.23 14.94
N HIS A 893 16.17 17.95 14.73
CA HIS A 893 15.76 17.21 13.54
C HIS A 893 14.27 16.82 13.63
N ASP A 894 13.53 16.92 12.53
CA ASP A 894 12.08 16.68 12.51
C ASP A 894 11.72 15.18 12.48
N ARG A 895 12.52 14.34 11.80
CA ARG A 895 12.34 12.87 11.71
C ARG A 895 13.61 12.03 11.99
N PRO A 896 14.24 12.15 13.18
CA PRO A 896 15.53 11.53 13.47
C PRO A 896 15.53 10.00 13.45
N VAL A 897 14.45 9.34 13.90
CA VAL A 897 14.36 7.87 13.85
C VAL A 897 14.14 7.40 12.40
N THR A 898 13.32 8.11 11.64
CA THR A 898 13.10 7.86 10.20
C THR A 898 14.37 8.07 9.39
N TYR A 899 15.18 9.08 9.72
CA TYR A 899 16.50 9.28 9.12
C TYR A 899 17.43 8.10 9.39
N LEU A 900 17.56 7.66 10.66
CA LEU A 900 18.35 6.47 11.00
C LEU A 900 17.84 5.21 10.30
N TYR A 901 16.52 4.98 10.27
CA TYR A 901 15.92 3.82 9.60
C TYR A 901 16.30 3.75 8.12
N ASN A 902 16.09 4.84 7.37
CA ASN A 902 16.44 4.90 5.95
C ASN A 902 17.95 4.74 5.74
N THR A 903 18.77 5.37 6.58
CA THR A 903 20.24 5.34 6.46
C THR A 903 20.82 3.96 6.73
N LEU A 904 20.38 3.28 7.79
CA LEU A 904 20.82 1.93 8.15
C LEU A 904 20.35 0.88 7.12
N HIS A 905 19.11 0.99 6.63
CA HIS A 905 18.56 0.07 5.64
C HIS A 905 19.19 0.23 4.24
N TYR A 906 19.44 1.48 3.82
CA TYR A 906 20.02 1.76 2.50
C TYR A 906 21.51 1.43 2.45
N TYR A 907 22.27 1.75 3.50
CA TYR A 907 23.71 1.50 3.58
C TYR A 907 24.10 0.21 4.32
N GLU A 908 23.19 -0.77 4.48
CA GLU A 908 23.45 -2.04 5.19
C GLU A 908 24.77 -2.70 4.75
N ARG A 909 24.96 -2.87 3.43
CA ARG A 909 26.18 -3.44 2.84
C ARG A 909 27.46 -2.68 3.23
N HIS A 910 27.37 -1.35 3.36
CA HIS A 910 28.49 -0.48 3.70
C HIS A 910 28.69 -0.32 5.22
N LEU A 911 27.74 -0.76 6.05
CA LEU A 911 27.74 -0.63 7.50
C LEU A 911 27.84 -1.98 8.24
N ARG A 912 27.68 -3.10 7.54
CA ARG A 912 27.78 -4.47 8.09
C ARG A 912 29.10 -4.71 8.82
N GLU A 913 30.22 -4.38 8.17
CA GLU A 913 31.58 -4.55 8.72
C GLU A 913 32.02 -3.36 9.60
N ARG A 914 31.49 -2.16 9.34
CA ARG A 914 31.82 -0.93 10.09
C ARG A 914 30.92 -0.75 11.31
N THR A 915 30.97 -1.73 12.20
CA THR A 915 30.17 -1.85 13.43
C THR A 915 30.34 -0.67 14.39
N SER A 916 31.57 -0.18 14.59
CA SER A 916 31.89 0.97 15.45
C SER A 916 31.23 2.26 14.94
N LEU A 917 31.42 2.58 13.66
CA LEU A 917 30.77 3.72 12.98
C LEU A 917 29.23 3.62 13.04
N LYS A 918 28.67 2.43 12.84
CA LYS A 918 27.23 2.18 12.93
C LYS A 918 26.69 2.48 14.33
N ARG A 919 27.35 2.00 15.39
CA ARG A 919 27.02 2.35 16.79
C ARG A 919 27.16 3.85 17.04
N LYS A 920 28.24 4.48 16.55
CA LYS A 920 28.53 5.91 16.73
C LYS A 920 27.44 6.80 16.14
N LEU A 921 26.98 6.51 14.92
CA LEU A 921 25.89 7.24 14.25
C LEU A 921 24.58 7.16 15.04
N VAL A 922 24.16 5.94 15.41
CA VAL A 922 22.92 5.72 16.17
C VAL A 922 22.99 6.36 17.56
N HIS A 923 24.11 6.20 18.28
CA HIS A 923 24.30 6.79 19.60
C HIS A 923 24.35 8.32 19.54
N SER A 924 25.08 8.92 18.60
CA SER A 924 25.18 10.38 18.46
C SER A 924 23.80 11.02 18.22
N ILE A 925 23.03 10.50 17.25
CA ILE A 925 21.71 11.03 16.92
C ILE A 925 20.70 10.79 18.07
N MET A 926 20.68 9.61 18.69
CA MET A 926 19.73 9.29 19.77
C MET A 926 20.09 9.96 21.11
N SER A 927 21.36 10.15 21.42
CA SER A 927 21.78 10.86 22.65
C SER A 927 21.44 12.35 22.61
N SER A 928 21.43 12.98 21.43
CA SER A 928 21.00 14.38 21.25
C SER A 928 19.55 14.66 21.73
N LEU A 929 18.72 13.61 21.82
CA LEU A 929 17.32 13.67 22.25
C LEU A 929 17.11 13.28 23.72
N LYS A 930 18.15 12.82 24.43
CA LYS A 930 18.06 12.21 25.78
C LYS A 930 17.41 13.13 26.81
N ASP A 931 17.72 14.42 26.77
CA ASP A 931 17.22 15.41 27.74
C ASP A 931 15.86 16.01 27.32
N ASN A 932 15.37 15.64 26.12
CA ASN A 932 14.14 16.18 25.52
C ASN A 932 13.00 15.15 25.42
N ARG A 933 13.27 13.87 25.70
CA ARG A 933 12.31 12.77 25.62
C ARG A 933 12.44 11.89 26.84
N THR A 934 11.33 11.33 27.30
CA THR A 934 11.28 10.43 28.46
C THR A 934 12.19 9.20 28.30
N PRO A 935 12.78 8.67 29.39
CA PRO A 935 13.56 7.43 29.32
C PRO A 935 12.72 6.27 28.75
N GLY A 936 13.38 5.33 28.06
CA GLY A 936 12.72 4.21 27.38
C GLY A 936 12.04 4.54 26.04
N TRP A 937 12.00 5.81 25.62
CA TRP A 937 11.30 6.23 24.38
C TRP A 937 11.83 5.58 23.09
N CYS A 938 13.11 5.20 22.99
CA CYS A 938 13.69 4.56 21.80
C CYS A 938 14.41 3.26 22.14
N LEU A 939 15.70 3.29 22.47
CA LEU A 939 16.51 2.10 22.71
C LEU A 939 16.06 1.35 23.98
N SER A 940 16.10 0.02 23.96
CA SER A 940 15.81 -0.80 25.14
C SER A 940 16.87 -0.62 26.24
N GLU A 941 16.47 -0.87 27.49
CA GLU A 941 17.42 -0.89 28.61
C GLU A 941 18.56 -1.89 28.39
N THR A 942 18.28 -3.05 27.79
CA THR A 942 19.28 -4.09 27.52
C THR A 942 20.32 -3.59 26.52
N TYR A 943 19.89 -2.94 25.44
CA TYR A 943 20.82 -2.34 24.46
C TYR A 943 21.67 -1.23 25.09
N ILE A 944 21.07 -0.38 25.95
CA ILE A 944 21.80 0.67 26.68
C ILE A 944 22.82 0.06 27.65
N LYS A 945 22.46 -1.00 28.39
CA LYS A 945 23.31 -1.64 29.41
C LYS A 945 24.45 -2.47 28.81
N PHE A 946 24.23 -3.17 27.69
CA PHE A 946 25.21 -4.10 27.10
C PHE A 946 25.83 -3.58 25.81
N GLY A 947 25.03 -3.04 24.87
CA GLY A 947 25.47 -2.61 23.54
C GLY A 947 26.34 -1.35 23.50
N MET A 948 26.30 -0.51 24.55
CA MET A 948 27.07 0.73 24.63
C MET A 948 28.44 0.61 25.34
N ASN A 949 28.85 -0.60 25.74
CA ASN A 949 30.17 -0.81 26.33
C ASN A 949 31.28 -0.68 25.27
N ALA A 950 32.34 0.08 25.61
CA ALA A 950 33.46 0.41 24.71
C ALA A 950 34.56 -0.67 24.62
N ARG A 951 34.30 -1.91 25.05
CA ARG A 951 35.26 -3.02 24.93
C ARG A 951 35.07 -3.70 23.58
N GLU A 952 36.01 -3.49 22.67
CA GLU A 952 35.94 -3.99 21.30
C GLU A 952 36.18 -5.51 21.20
N ASP A 953 36.96 -6.09 22.12
CA ASP A 953 37.41 -7.49 22.07
C ASP A 953 36.28 -8.54 22.12
N ASN A 954 35.13 -8.20 22.70
CA ASN A 954 33.97 -9.08 22.82
C ASN A 954 32.69 -8.32 22.41
N ALA A 955 32.39 -8.35 21.11
CA ALA A 955 31.14 -7.78 20.59
C ALA A 955 29.92 -8.49 21.20
N TRP A 956 29.03 -7.74 21.85
CA TRP A 956 27.82 -8.30 22.46
C TRP A 956 26.92 -8.97 21.41
N ILE A 957 26.70 -10.27 21.61
CA ILE A 957 25.69 -11.08 20.92
C ILE A 957 24.48 -11.16 21.87
N PRO A 958 23.30 -10.64 21.49
CA PRO A 958 22.10 -10.75 22.31
C PRO A 958 21.55 -12.19 22.32
N ASP A 959 20.92 -12.55 23.43
CA ASP A 959 20.23 -13.82 23.66
C ASP A 959 18.77 -13.79 23.18
N ASP A 960 18.13 -14.96 23.09
CA ASP A 960 16.71 -15.05 22.73
C ASP A 960 15.80 -14.22 23.66
N THR A 961 16.14 -14.06 24.95
CA THR A 961 15.30 -13.24 25.86
C THR A 961 15.36 -11.75 25.54
N TYR A 962 16.45 -11.25 24.95
CA TYR A 962 16.50 -9.89 24.40
C TYR A 962 15.52 -9.74 23.23
N TYR A 963 15.52 -10.66 22.26
CA TYR A 963 14.63 -10.58 21.11
C TYR A 963 13.15 -10.76 21.50
N CYS A 964 12.84 -11.66 22.44
CA CYS A 964 11.50 -11.79 23.04
C CYS A 964 11.05 -10.45 23.68
N LYS A 965 11.90 -9.83 24.50
CA LYS A 965 11.58 -8.55 25.16
C LYS A 965 11.45 -7.41 24.15
N LEU A 966 12.26 -7.39 23.10
CA LEU A 966 12.23 -6.34 22.07
C LEU A 966 11.00 -6.46 21.16
N ILE A 967 10.63 -7.66 20.71
CA ILE A 967 9.35 -7.89 20.00
C ILE A 967 8.16 -7.61 20.92
N GLY A 968 8.26 -7.96 22.21
CA GLY A 968 7.25 -7.60 23.22
C GLY A 968 7.03 -6.09 23.37
N ARG A 969 7.97 -5.24 22.94
CA ARG A 969 7.79 -3.78 22.90
C ARG A 969 6.90 -3.31 21.73
N LEU A 970 6.57 -4.17 20.77
CA LEU A 970 5.66 -3.86 19.67
C LEU A 970 4.17 -4.05 20.07
N SER A 971 3.91 -4.81 21.14
CA SER A 971 2.59 -4.87 21.80
C SER A 971 2.21 -3.49 22.40
N PRO A 972 0.92 -3.19 22.64
CA PRO A 972 0.50 -1.89 23.19
C PRO A 972 0.91 -1.69 24.67
N GLY A 973 1.29 -0.47 25.03
CA GLY A 973 1.64 -0.06 26.41
C GLY A 973 3.12 0.10 26.85
N PRO A 974 4.16 -0.39 26.15
CA PRO A 974 5.55 -0.42 26.67
C PRO A 974 6.39 0.81 26.30
N PHE A 975 5.84 1.75 25.53
CA PHE A 975 6.47 3.04 25.22
C PHE A 975 5.70 4.18 25.90
N PRO A 976 6.39 5.20 26.44
CA PRO A 976 5.74 6.38 26.98
C PRO A 976 4.95 7.10 25.89
N ASN A 977 3.68 7.41 26.16
CA ASN A 977 2.83 8.09 25.18
C ASN A 977 3.29 9.55 24.96
N CYS A 978 3.19 10.02 23.72
CA CYS A 978 3.59 11.37 23.31
C CYS A 978 2.42 12.06 22.59
N ASP A 979 2.48 13.38 22.44
CA ASP A 979 1.58 14.07 21.50
C ASP A 979 2.01 13.75 20.06
N TRP A 980 1.34 12.78 19.45
CA TRP A 980 1.65 12.29 18.11
C TRP A 980 1.51 13.36 17.02
N ARG A 981 0.80 14.45 17.29
CA ARG A 981 0.62 15.59 16.36
C ARG A 981 1.94 16.29 16.02
N PHE A 982 2.89 16.30 16.95
CA PHE A 982 4.19 16.97 16.85
C PHE A 982 5.38 15.99 16.72
N ASN A 983 5.10 14.69 16.53
CA ASN A 983 6.13 13.66 16.37
C ASN A 983 6.26 13.21 14.91
N GLU A 984 7.39 12.58 14.57
CA GLU A 984 7.63 12.08 13.21
C GLU A 984 6.68 10.94 12.81
N PHE A 985 6.19 10.17 13.79
CA PHE A 985 5.23 9.08 13.61
C PHE A 985 3.82 9.49 14.05
N PRO A 986 2.76 9.03 13.36
CA PRO A 986 1.39 9.44 13.67
C PRO A 986 0.71 8.63 14.80
N ASN A 987 1.40 7.65 15.44
CA ASN A 987 0.84 6.78 16.50
C ASN A 987 1.93 5.92 17.18
N PRO A 988 1.64 5.31 18.35
CA PRO A 988 2.61 4.48 19.08
C PRO A 988 3.12 3.27 18.31
N ALA A 989 2.29 2.59 17.51
CA ALA A 989 2.68 1.37 16.80
C ALA A 989 3.67 1.65 15.65
N ALA A 990 3.45 2.74 14.90
CA ALA A 990 4.40 3.22 13.90
C ALA A 990 5.73 3.62 14.54
N HIS A 991 5.72 4.26 15.70
CA HIS A 991 6.92 4.57 16.47
C HIS A 991 7.67 3.32 16.94
N ALA A 992 6.96 2.42 17.64
CA ALA A 992 7.49 1.16 18.17
C ALA A 992 8.16 0.29 17.10
N LEU A 993 7.56 0.19 15.91
CA LEU A 993 8.13 -0.52 14.77
C LEU A 993 9.48 0.09 14.34
N HIS A 994 9.52 1.39 14.06
CA HIS A 994 10.73 2.02 13.51
C HIS A 994 11.89 2.04 14.51
N VAL A 995 11.65 2.31 15.80
CA VAL A 995 12.73 2.24 16.81
C VAL A 995 13.23 0.81 16.99
N THR A 996 12.35 -0.19 16.93
CA THR A 996 12.74 -1.61 16.99
C THR A 996 13.60 -2.00 15.79
N CYS A 997 13.21 -1.61 14.56
CA CYS A 997 14.01 -1.84 13.37
C CYS A 997 15.37 -1.12 13.42
N VAL A 998 15.42 0.12 13.92
CA VAL A 998 16.68 0.86 14.11
C VAL A 998 17.57 0.17 15.15
N GLU A 999 17.03 -0.27 16.28
CA GLU A 999 17.76 -0.96 17.34
C GLU A 999 18.33 -2.31 16.86
N LEU A 1000 17.54 -3.10 16.11
CA LEU A 1000 17.96 -4.34 15.46
C LEU A 1000 19.08 -4.09 14.43
N MET A 1001 18.91 -3.13 13.54
CA MET A 1001 19.95 -2.78 12.55
C MET A 1001 21.21 -2.21 13.21
N ALA A 1002 21.13 -1.61 14.39
CA ALA A 1002 22.24 -1.08 15.17
C ALA A 1002 23.04 -2.14 15.95
N LEU A 1003 22.60 -3.40 15.97
CA LEU A 1003 23.37 -4.51 16.56
C LEU A 1003 24.67 -4.78 15.80
N THR A 1004 25.65 -5.38 16.47
CA THR A 1004 26.91 -5.82 15.86
C THR A 1004 26.89 -7.27 15.39
N VAL A 1005 25.72 -7.88 15.44
CA VAL A 1005 25.41 -9.19 14.86
C VAL A 1005 25.06 -9.01 13.38
N SER A 1006 25.29 -10.03 12.57
CA SER A 1006 24.94 -9.97 11.15
C SER A 1006 23.41 -9.99 10.95
N GLY A 1007 22.92 -9.40 9.86
CA GLY A 1007 21.50 -9.51 9.51
C GLY A 1007 21.04 -10.96 9.31
N LYS A 1008 21.99 -11.86 8.99
CA LYS A 1008 21.83 -13.31 8.94
C LYS A 1008 21.37 -13.83 10.31
N ASP A 1009 22.14 -13.63 11.37
CA ASP A 1009 21.81 -14.23 12.67
C ASP A 1009 20.65 -13.50 13.35
N VAL A 1010 20.52 -12.18 13.18
CA VAL A 1010 19.39 -11.40 13.73
C VAL A 1010 18.05 -11.85 13.13
N GLY A 1011 17.95 -12.05 11.81
CA GLY A 1011 16.73 -12.55 11.18
C GLY A 1011 16.28 -13.89 11.79
N ASN A 1012 17.21 -14.80 11.98
CA ASN A 1012 16.92 -16.09 12.60
C ASN A 1012 16.56 -16.00 14.08
N ALA A 1013 17.18 -15.09 14.84
CA ALA A 1013 16.79 -14.85 16.22
C ALA A 1013 15.32 -14.38 16.31
N LEU A 1014 14.88 -13.51 15.39
CA LEU A 1014 13.47 -13.09 15.29
C LEU A 1014 12.53 -14.27 14.93
N LEU A 1015 12.94 -15.17 14.03
CA LEU A 1015 12.19 -16.41 13.77
C LEU A 1015 12.19 -17.34 15.00
N ASN A 1016 13.31 -17.46 15.71
CA ASN A 1016 13.48 -18.36 16.86
C ASN A 1016 12.66 -17.95 18.09
N VAL A 1017 12.30 -16.67 18.24
CA VAL A 1017 11.31 -16.22 19.23
C VAL A 1017 9.96 -16.93 19.07
N VAL A 1018 9.62 -17.38 17.86
CA VAL A 1018 8.40 -18.16 17.56
C VAL A 1018 8.69 -19.66 17.33
N LEU A 1019 9.89 -20.01 16.83
CA LEU A 1019 10.18 -21.34 16.25
C LEU A 1019 11.31 -22.15 16.93
N ARG A 1020 12.06 -21.58 17.89
CA ARG A 1020 13.13 -22.22 18.68
C ARG A 1020 14.00 -23.29 17.96
N SER A 1021 14.83 -22.93 16.96
CA SER A 1021 16.08 -23.68 16.65
C SER A 1021 16.89 -23.14 15.45
N GLN A 1022 18.07 -22.55 15.70
CA GLN A 1022 19.21 -22.36 14.78
C GLN A 1022 19.04 -21.50 13.49
N PRO A 1023 20.13 -20.95 12.90
CA PRO A 1023 20.05 -19.86 11.90
C PRO A 1023 20.64 -20.14 10.48
N LEU A 1024 20.22 -19.41 9.41
CA LEU A 1024 21.05 -18.81 8.31
C LEU A 1024 20.28 -17.77 7.39
N GLU A 1025 20.78 -16.51 7.27
CA GLU A 1025 20.67 -15.47 6.18
C GLU A 1025 19.65 -14.25 6.22
N PRO A 1026 19.74 -13.15 5.42
CA PRO A 1026 19.57 -11.80 6.01
C PRO A 1026 18.12 -11.39 6.26
N TYR A 1027 17.81 -11.13 7.53
CA TYR A 1027 16.59 -10.59 8.14
C TYR A 1027 15.26 -11.29 7.80
N TRP A 1028 14.93 -11.45 6.52
CA TRP A 1028 13.67 -12.06 6.05
C TRP A 1028 13.86 -13.14 4.99
N ILE A 1029 14.96 -13.16 4.22
CA ILE A 1029 15.18 -14.25 3.24
C ILE A 1029 15.36 -15.62 3.92
N VAL A 1030 15.75 -15.61 5.20
CA VAL A 1030 15.72 -16.76 6.14
C VAL A 1030 14.48 -17.60 6.08
N LEU A 1031 13.34 -16.99 5.75
CA LEU A 1031 12.09 -17.70 5.60
C LEU A 1031 12.19 -18.78 4.50
N HIS A 1032 12.96 -18.52 3.44
CA HIS A 1032 13.20 -19.46 2.35
C HIS A 1032 14.03 -20.67 2.83
N ASP A 1033 15.20 -20.42 3.44
CA ASP A 1033 16.06 -21.46 4.03
C ASP A 1033 15.29 -22.27 5.09
N ARG A 1034 14.43 -21.61 5.89
CA ARG A 1034 13.60 -22.27 6.90
C ARG A 1034 12.48 -23.12 6.30
N ILE A 1035 11.84 -22.65 5.23
CA ILE A 1035 10.89 -23.45 4.45
C ILE A 1035 11.61 -24.69 3.89
N VAL A 1036 12.79 -24.54 3.28
CA VAL A 1036 13.58 -25.69 2.77
C VAL A 1036 13.95 -26.67 3.89
N SER A 1037 14.31 -26.17 5.08
CA SER A 1037 14.54 -27.03 6.26
C SER A 1037 13.30 -27.80 6.72
N VAL A 1038 12.09 -27.25 6.54
CA VAL A 1038 10.83 -27.98 6.77
C VAL A 1038 10.52 -28.96 5.64
N MET A 1039 10.82 -28.61 4.39
CA MET A 1039 10.64 -29.52 3.24
C MET A 1039 11.48 -30.80 3.35
N GLY A 1040 12.66 -30.73 3.97
CA GLY A 1040 13.49 -31.89 4.30
C GLY A 1040 13.10 -32.62 5.59
N SER A 1041 12.07 -32.18 6.32
CA SER A 1041 11.67 -32.79 7.60
C SER A 1041 11.00 -34.16 7.42
N PRO A 1042 11.17 -35.10 8.36
CA PRO A 1042 10.55 -36.43 8.29
C PRO A 1042 9.01 -36.38 8.23
N THR A 1043 8.40 -35.30 8.72
CA THR A 1043 6.95 -35.04 8.63
C THR A 1043 6.43 -34.75 7.22
N LEU A 1044 7.30 -34.42 6.25
CA LEU A 1044 6.91 -34.22 4.85
C LEU A 1044 7.59 -35.22 3.89
N THR A 1045 8.68 -35.87 4.31
CA THR A 1045 9.41 -36.86 3.49
C THR A 1045 9.03 -38.32 3.77
N SER A 1046 8.29 -38.61 4.84
CA SER A 1046 7.83 -39.97 5.14
C SER A 1046 6.55 -40.35 4.40
N GLU A 1047 6.57 -41.51 3.74
CA GLU A 1047 5.39 -42.15 3.12
C GLU A 1047 4.51 -42.93 4.14
N THR A 1048 4.66 -42.71 5.46
CA THR A 1048 3.81 -43.41 6.44
C THR A 1048 2.35 -43.00 6.32
N GLU A 1049 1.45 -43.97 6.15
CA GLU A 1049 0.00 -43.79 6.10
C GLU A 1049 -0.53 -43.13 7.39
N TRP A 1050 -0.89 -41.85 7.31
CA TRP A 1050 -1.60 -41.17 8.40
C TRP A 1050 -3.10 -41.50 8.31
N ALA A 1051 -3.61 -42.23 9.32
CA ALA A 1051 -5.03 -42.57 9.46
C ALA A 1051 -5.94 -41.36 9.80
N GLY A 1052 -5.46 -40.13 9.60
CA GLY A 1052 -6.14 -38.87 9.87
C GLY A 1052 -5.75 -37.81 8.84
N CYS A 1053 -6.63 -36.83 8.67
CA CYS A 1053 -6.52 -35.83 7.61
C CYS A 1053 -5.23 -34.98 7.74
N PRO A 1054 -4.29 -34.98 6.76
CA PRO A 1054 -3.03 -34.24 6.87
C PRO A 1054 -3.23 -32.72 6.88
N PHE A 1055 -4.39 -32.23 6.45
CA PHE A 1055 -4.77 -30.83 6.59
C PHE A 1055 -4.90 -30.38 8.05
N ALA A 1056 -5.02 -31.30 9.02
CA ALA A 1056 -4.93 -31.01 10.44
C ALA A 1056 -3.49 -30.77 10.93
N LEU A 1057 -2.46 -31.33 10.27
CA LEU A 1057 -1.05 -31.01 10.56
C LEU A 1057 -0.68 -29.58 10.15
N LEU A 1058 -1.38 -29.03 9.15
CA LEU A 1058 -1.14 -27.70 8.61
C LEU A 1058 -2.08 -26.65 9.23
N ASP A 1059 -3.07 -27.08 10.03
CA ASP A 1059 -3.93 -26.19 10.80
C ASP A 1059 -3.23 -25.72 12.09
N PHE A 1060 -2.54 -24.60 11.98
CA PHE A 1060 -1.97 -23.88 13.11
C PHE A 1060 -2.97 -23.66 14.26
N THR A 1061 -4.25 -23.40 13.96
CA THR A 1061 -5.24 -23.12 15.01
C THR A 1061 -5.62 -24.37 15.79
N ALA A 1062 -5.82 -25.50 15.11
CA ALA A 1062 -6.07 -26.79 15.74
C ALA A 1062 -4.85 -27.29 16.52
N CYS A 1063 -3.63 -27.17 15.95
CA CYS A 1063 -2.39 -27.52 16.63
C CYS A 1063 -2.15 -26.69 17.90
N HIS A 1064 -2.36 -25.37 17.83
CA HIS A 1064 -2.20 -24.46 18.96
C HIS A 1064 -3.24 -24.70 20.07
N GLN A 1065 -4.52 -24.88 19.71
CA GLN A 1065 -5.57 -25.23 20.68
C GLN A 1065 -5.36 -26.61 21.33
N SER A 1066 -4.72 -27.54 20.61
CA SER A 1066 -4.40 -28.89 21.10
C SER A 1066 -3.08 -28.98 21.86
N TYR A 1067 -2.34 -27.86 22.04
CA TYR A 1067 -0.99 -27.79 22.60
C TYR A 1067 0.06 -28.71 21.90
N ASN A 1068 -0.20 -29.11 20.65
CA ASN A 1068 0.74 -29.89 19.84
C ASN A 1068 1.58 -28.94 18.98
N GLU A 1069 2.75 -28.53 19.47
CA GLU A 1069 3.68 -27.61 18.82
C GLU A 1069 4.39 -28.23 17.58
N MET A 1070 3.63 -28.44 16.50
CA MET A 1070 4.16 -29.02 15.27
C MET A 1070 4.83 -27.92 14.40
N ASN A 1071 6.16 -27.95 14.34
CA ASN A 1071 7.03 -26.94 13.71
C ASN A 1071 6.60 -26.53 12.29
N CYS A 1072 6.15 -27.47 11.45
CA CYS A 1072 5.69 -27.15 10.08
C CYS A 1072 4.46 -26.20 10.06
N SER A 1073 3.51 -26.35 10.98
CA SER A 1073 2.33 -25.45 11.08
C SER A 1073 2.72 -24.04 11.53
N TYR A 1074 3.70 -23.92 12.44
CA TYR A 1074 4.20 -22.63 12.92
C TYR A 1074 5.07 -21.93 11.85
N VAL A 1075 5.88 -22.66 11.08
CA VAL A 1075 6.62 -22.10 9.94
C VAL A 1075 5.67 -21.65 8.83
N LEU A 1076 4.61 -22.42 8.52
CA LEU A 1076 3.57 -22.03 7.58
C LEU A 1076 2.84 -20.75 8.03
N ALA A 1077 2.39 -20.69 9.28
CA ALA A 1077 1.72 -19.51 9.83
C ALA A 1077 2.63 -18.27 9.89
N LEU A 1078 3.93 -18.44 10.23
CA LEU A 1078 4.90 -17.35 10.24
C LEU A 1078 5.23 -16.87 8.82
N ALA A 1079 5.36 -17.78 7.85
CA ALA A 1079 5.53 -17.44 6.44
C ALA A 1079 4.34 -16.62 5.93
N HIS A 1080 3.12 -17.05 6.29
CA HIS A 1080 1.89 -16.34 5.99
C HIS A 1080 1.85 -14.93 6.60
N ALA A 1081 2.23 -14.77 7.87
CA ALA A 1081 2.31 -13.46 8.51
C ALA A 1081 3.35 -12.54 7.81
N VAL A 1082 4.56 -13.03 7.55
CA VAL A 1082 5.61 -12.27 6.86
C VAL A 1082 5.15 -11.84 5.46
N TRP A 1083 4.70 -12.76 4.62
CA TRP A 1083 4.24 -12.47 3.26
C TRP A 1083 2.96 -11.62 3.20
N HIS A 1084 2.14 -11.62 4.26
CA HIS A 1084 1.01 -10.70 4.39
C HIS A 1084 1.48 -9.24 4.53
N HIS A 1085 2.56 -9.00 5.28
CA HIS A 1085 3.14 -7.67 5.46
C HIS A 1085 4.18 -7.27 4.40
N SER A 1086 4.74 -8.23 3.65
CA SER A 1086 5.72 -7.99 2.58
C SER A 1086 5.24 -7.08 1.45
N SER A 1087 6.17 -6.33 0.86
CA SER A 1087 5.93 -5.59 -0.38
C SER A 1087 5.76 -6.53 -1.58
N ILE A 1088 5.10 -6.07 -2.64
CA ILE A 1088 5.01 -6.84 -3.90
C ILE A 1088 6.39 -7.09 -4.53
N GLY A 1089 7.39 -6.26 -4.21
CA GLY A 1089 8.78 -6.50 -4.59
C GLY A 1089 9.32 -7.75 -3.92
N GLN A 1090 9.22 -7.85 -2.59
CA GLN A 1090 9.69 -9.01 -1.82
C GLN A 1090 8.97 -10.29 -2.27
N LEU A 1091 7.65 -10.23 -2.45
CA LEU A 1091 6.86 -11.36 -2.97
C LEU A 1091 7.27 -11.78 -4.39
N SER A 1092 7.85 -10.89 -5.21
CA SER A 1092 8.30 -11.24 -6.56
C SER A 1092 9.54 -12.13 -6.61
N LEU A 1093 10.15 -12.46 -5.46
CA LEU A 1093 11.14 -13.53 -5.36
C LEU A 1093 10.50 -14.93 -5.31
N ILE A 1094 9.23 -15.06 -4.90
CA ILE A 1094 8.55 -16.36 -4.75
C ILE A 1094 8.53 -17.21 -6.04
N PRO A 1095 8.29 -16.67 -7.25
CA PRO A 1095 8.36 -17.46 -8.49
C PRO A 1095 9.73 -18.10 -8.71
N LYS A 1096 10.82 -17.37 -8.43
CA LYS A 1096 12.20 -17.89 -8.52
C LYS A 1096 12.52 -18.88 -7.41
N PHE A 1097 12.12 -18.58 -6.18
CA PHE A 1097 12.27 -19.50 -5.05
C PHE A 1097 11.58 -20.85 -5.32
N LEU A 1098 10.39 -20.83 -5.93
CA LEU A 1098 9.70 -22.03 -6.40
C LEU A 1098 10.50 -22.77 -7.48
N SER A 1099 10.89 -22.12 -8.57
CA SER A 1099 11.49 -22.79 -9.74
C SER A 1099 12.96 -23.17 -9.57
N GLU A 1100 13.75 -22.36 -8.86
CA GLU A 1100 15.20 -22.51 -8.71
C GLU A 1100 15.58 -23.33 -7.46
N THR A 1101 14.80 -23.28 -6.36
CA THR A 1101 15.18 -23.96 -5.10
C THR A 1101 14.18 -24.98 -4.56
N LEU A 1102 12.86 -24.77 -4.67
CA LEU A 1102 11.89 -25.76 -4.16
C LEU A 1102 11.61 -26.90 -5.16
N LYS A 1103 11.51 -26.60 -6.46
CA LYS A 1103 11.28 -27.59 -7.53
C LYS A 1103 12.22 -28.82 -7.47
N PRO A 1104 13.55 -28.70 -7.23
CA PRO A 1104 14.42 -29.87 -7.10
C PRO A 1104 14.27 -30.65 -5.78
N VAL A 1105 13.61 -30.08 -4.76
CA VAL A 1105 13.42 -30.69 -3.43
C VAL A 1105 12.05 -31.38 -3.31
N VAL A 1106 11.03 -30.91 -4.04
CA VAL A 1106 9.67 -31.48 -4.05
C VAL A 1106 9.63 -32.80 -4.81
N GLN A 1107 9.42 -33.90 -4.08
CA GLN A 1107 9.29 -35.27 -4.60
C GLN A 1107 8.07 -36.01 -4.02
N THR A 1108 7.59 -35.66 -2.83
CA THR A 1108 6.41 -36.29 -2.17
C THR A 1108 5.13 -35.48 -2.34
N GLU A 1109 3.98 -36.15 -2.15
CA GLU A 1109 2.65 -35.50 -2.16
C GLU A 1109 2.48 -34.47 -1.04
N PHE A 1110 2.97 -34.75 0.17
CA PHE A 1110 2.90 -33.80 1.30
C PHE A 1110 3.76 -32.55 1.09
N GLN A 1111 4.93 -32.69 0.46
CA GLN A 1111 5.76 -31.55 0.04
C GLN A 1111 5.01 -30.65 -0.96
N LEU A 1112 4.30 -31.24 -1.93
CA LEU A 1112 3.49 -30.49 -2.91
C LEU A 1112 2.36 -29.71 -2.23
N LEU A 1113 1.60 -30.38 -1.35
CA LEU A 1113 0.52 -29.75 -0.58
C LEU A 1113 1.04 -28.60 0.30
N TYR A 1114 2.20 -28.76 0.95
CA TYR A 1114 2.80 -27.70 1.77
C TYR A 1114 3.18 -26.46 0.92
N VAL A 1115 3.71 -26.66 -0.30
CA VAL A 1115 4.01 -25.56 -1.23
C VAL A 1115 2.73 -24.87 -1.73
N TYR A 1116 1.66 -25.64 -1.97
CA TYR A 1116 0.36 -25.08 -2.34
C TYR A 1116 -0.23 -24.24 -1.19
N HIS A 1117 -0.20 -24.75 0.05
CA HIS A 1117 -0.63 -24.01 1.24
C HIS A 1117 0.15 -22.70 1.43
N LEU A 1118 1.47 -22.72 1.24
CA LEU A 1118 2.33 -21.54 1.37
C LEU A 1118 1.94 -20.41 0.40
N VAL A 1119 1.74 -20.73 -0.88
CA VAL A 1119 1.69 -19.71 -1.95
C VAL A 1119 0.26 -19.43 -2.45
N GLY A 1120 -0.64 -20.41 -2.35
CA GLY A 1120 -2.06 -20.29 -2.72
C GLY A 1120 -2.78 -19.03 -2.19
N PRO A 1121 -2.63 -18.65 -0.91
CA PRO A 1121 -3.33 -17.49 -0.36
C PRO A 1121 -2.87 -16.15 -0.96
N PHE A 1122 -1.67 -16.09 -1.57
CA PHE A 1122 -1.08 -14.86 -2.11
C PHE A 1122 -1.33 -14.65 -3.60
N LEU A 1123 -1.95 -15.62 -4.30
CA LEU A 1123 -2.30 -15.52 -5.72
C LEU A 1123 -3.19 -14.30 -6.01
N GLN A 1124 -4.10 -13.93 -5.10
CA GLN A 1124 -4.93 -12.73 -5.22
C GLN A 1124 -4.07 -11.44 -5.23
N ARG A 1125 -2.99 -11.38 -4.46
CA ARG A 1125 -2.05 -10.24 -4.49
C ARG A 1125 -1.30 -10.21 -5.82
N PHE A 1126 -0.80 -11.33 -6.31
CA PHE A 1126 -0.13 -11.37 -7.61
C PHE A 1126 -1.07 -10.99 -8.78
N GLN A 1127 -2.33 -11.43 -8.76
CA GLN A 1127 -3.35 -11.02 -9.74
C GLN A 1127 -3.50 -9.49 -9.81
N GLN A 1128 -3.56 -8.83 -8.64
CA GLN A 1128 -3.84 -7.39 -8.52
C GLN A 1128 -2.60 -6.50 -8.63
N GLU A 1129 -1.43 -6.97 -8.18
CA GLU A 1129 -0.24 -6.15 -7.95
C GLU A 1129 0.91 -6.48 -8.94
N ARG A 1130 1.02 -7.72 -9.46
CA ARG A 1130 2.05 -8.10 -10.45
C ARG A 1130 1.70 -9.40 -11.21
N THR A 1131 0.82 -9.31 -12.22
CA THR A 1131 0.21 -10.47 -12.91
C THR A 1131 1.22 -11.44 -13.55
N ARG A 1132 2.42 -10.98 -13.95
CA ARG A 1132 3.48 -11.86 -14.48
C ARG A 1132 3.83 -13.00 -13.50
N CYS A 1133 4.03 -12.67 -12.23
CA CYS A 1133 4.44 -13.64 -11.22
C CYS A 1133 3.35 -14.69 -10.94
N MET A 1134 2.07 -14.32 -11.08
CA MET A 1134 0.93 -15.25 -11.00
C MET A 1134 1.00 -16.35 -12.08
N LEU A 1135 1.43 -16.00 -13.29
CA LEU A 1135 1.57 -16.96 -14.40
C LEU A 1135 2.78 -17.88 -14.18
N GLU A 1136 3.92 -17.32 -13.74
CA GLU A 1136 5.14 -18.07 -13.41
C GLU A 1136 4.92 -19.08 -12.27
N ILE A 1137 4.24 -18.66 -11.19
CA ILE A 1137 3.81 -19.54 -10.08
C ILE A 1137 2.84 -20.61 -10.58
N GLY A 1138 1.85 -20.23 -11.40
CA GLY A 1138 0.86 -21.15 -11.96
C GLY A 1138 1.50 -22.29 -12.74
N VAL A 1139 2.52 -22.01 -13.56
CA VAL A 1139 3.27 -23.05 -14.29
C VAL A 1139 4.11 -23.90 -13.34
N ALA A 1140 4.83 -23.28 -12.39
CA ALA A 1140 5.66 -24.00 -11.42
C ALA A 1140 4.87 -25.04 -10.61
N PHE A 1141 3.60 -24.78 -10.25
CA PHE A 1141 2.74 -25.75 -9.57
C PHE A 1141 2.46 -27.02 -10.41
N TYR A 1142 2.33 -26.90 -11.73
CA TYR A 1142 2.17 -28.07 -12.62
C TYR A 1142 3.52 -28.80 -12.83
N GLU A 1143 4.63 -28.08 -12.90
CA GLU A 1143 5.96 -28.71 -12.98
C GLU A 1143 6.32 -29.50 -11.71
N MET A 1144 5.95 -29.00 -10.53
CA MET A 1144 6.12 -29.73 -9.26
C MET A 1144 5.19 -30.94 -9.18
N LEU A 1145 3.93 -30.81 -9.62
CA LEU A 1145 3.01 -31.95 -9.73
C LEU A 1145 3.58 -33.04 -10.67
N GLN A 1146 4.18 -32.65 -11.79
CA GLN A 1146 4.84 -33.58 -12.72
C GLN A 1146 6.01 -34.32 -12.07
N ALA A 1147 6.83 -33.64 -11.27
CA ALA A 1147 7.92 -34.29 -10.53
C ALA A 1147 7.37 -35.32 -9.53
N VAL A 1148 6.31 -34.98 -8.78
CA VAL A 1148 5.71 -35.85 -7.75
C VAL A 1148 5.00 -37.06 -8.37
N ASP A 1149 4.26 -36.88 -9.47
CA ASP A 1149 3.56 -37.95 -10.23
C ASP A 1149 4.54 -38.97 -10.87
N GLN A 1150 5.81 -38.58 -11.05
CA GLN A 1150 6.90 -39.42 -11.53
C GLN A 1150 7.68 -40.15 -10.42
N HIS A 1151 7.84 -39.54 -9.24
CA HIS A 1151 8.55 -40.16 -8.11
C HIS A 1151 7.63 -41.03 -7.22
N SER A 1152 6.37 -40.61 -7.01
CA SER A 1152 5.45 -41.27 -6.08
C SER A 1152 4.83 -42.52 -6.70
N GLN A 1153 4.77 -43.64 -5.98
CA GLN A 1153 4.15 -44.86 -6.49
C GLN A 1153 2.63 -44.73 -6.66
N HIS A 1154 1.99 -43.97 -5.79
CA HIS A 1154 0.56 -43.62 -5.82
C HIS A 1154 0.36 -42.20 -5.24
N LEU A 1155 -0.85 -41.67 -5.35
CA LEU A 1155 -1.24 -40.35 -4.83
C LEU A 1155 -2.58 -40.52 -4.12
N HIS A 1156 -2.70 -40.03 -2.89
CA HIS A 1156 -3.92 -40.14 -2.07
C HIS A 1156 -4.82 -38.90 -2.22
N PHE A 1157 -4.23 -37.71 -2.36
CA PHE A 1157 -4.91 -36.40 -2.28
C PHE A 1157 -5.06 -35.75 -3.66
N MET A 1158 -5.23 -36.60 -4.69
CA MET A 1158 -5.43 -36.21 -6.09
C MET A 1158 -6.57 -35.22 -6.29
N ASP A 1159 -7.67 -35.37 -5.54
CA ASP A 1159 -8.86 -34.53 -5.68
C ASP A 1159 -8.63 -33.10 -5.15
N PRO A 1160 -8.22 -32.85 -3.88
CA PRO A 1160 -7.79 -31.52 -3.42
C PRO A 1160 -6.75 -30.83 -4.31
N ILE A 1161 -5.80 -31.59 -4.86
CA ILE A 1161 -4.81 -31.08 -5.83
C ILE A 1161 -5.51 -30.57 -7.11
N CYS A 1162 -6.41 -31.37 -7.69
CA CYS A 1162 -7.16 -30.98 -8.89
C CYS A 1162 -8.10 -29.80 -8.63
N ASP A 1163 -8.81 -29.79 -7.50
CA ASP A 1163 -9.75 -28.73 -7.14
C ASP A 1163 -9.05 -27.40 -6.89
N PHE A 1164 -7.85 -27.41 -6.30
CA PHE A 1164 -7.00 -26.23 -6.19
C PHE A 1164 -6.56 -25.71 -7.57
N LEU A 1165 -6.14 -26.59 -8.48
CA LEU A 1165 -5.75 -26.22 -9.84
C LEU A 1165 -6.94 -25.70 -10.67
N TYR A 1166 -8.15 -26.22 -10.44
CA TYR A 1166 -9.39 -25.67 -11.01
C TYR A 1166 -9.74 -24.29 -10.43
N HIS A 1167 -9.62 -24.10 -9.12
CA HIS A 1167 -9.78 -22.80 -8.47
C HIS A 1167 -8.80 -21.76 -9.06
N ILE A 1168 -7.52 -22.14 -9.25
CA ILE A 1168 -6.51 -21.30 -9.90
C ILE A 1168 -6.93 -20.94 -11.33
N LYS A 1169 -7.36 -21.92 -12.13
CA LYS A 1169 -7.80 -21.67 -13.51
C LYS A 1169 -8.94 -20.65 -13.54
N TYR A 1170 -10.01 -20.87 -12.78
CA TYR A 1170 -11.22 -20.07 -12.89
C TYR A 1170 -11.14 -18.71 -12.19
N MET A 1171 -10.35 -18.57 -11.11
CA MET A 1171 -10.23 -17.30 -10.37
C MET A 1171 -9.02 -16.45 -10.78
N TYR A 1172 -7.93 -17.05 -11.28
CA TYR A 1172 -6.63 -16.38 -11.45
C TYR A 1172 -6.07 -16.45 -12.87
N THR A 1173 -5.70 -17.64 -13.38
CA THR A 1173 -4.90 -17.74 -14.62
C THR A 1173 -5.71 -17.73 -15.92
N GLY A 1174 -7.00 -18.06 -15.87
CA GLY A 1174 -7.82 -18.28 -17.06
C GLY A 1174 -7.16 -19.27 -18.01
N ASP A 1175 -7.17 -18.96 -19.31
CA ASP A 1175 -6.48 -19.73 -20.34
C ASP A 1175 -5.04 -19.25 -20.63
N SER A 1176 -4.51 -18.25 -19.90
CA SER A 1176 -3.22 -17.60 -20.21
C SER A 1176 -1.98 -18.50 -20.10
N VAL A 1177 -2.07 -19.63 -19.40
CA VAL A 1177 -0.99 -20.64 -19.28
C VAL A 1177 -1.27 -21.92 -20.07
N LYS A 1178 -2.39 -21.99 -20.83
CA LYS A 1178 -2.95 -23.22 -21.38
C LYS A 1178 -1.93 -24.08 -22.13
N GLU A 1179 -1.22 -23.53 -23.12
CA GLU A 1179 -0.30 -24.31 -23.98
C GLU A 1179 0.89 -24.92 -23.24
N GLN A 1180 1.29 -24.31 -22.13
CA GLN A 1180 2.41 -24.78 -21.31
C GLN A 1180 1.91 -25.89 -20.37
N VAL A 1181 0.76 -25.66 -19.74
CA VAL A 1181 0.09 -26.64 -18.87
C VAL A 1181 -0.40 -27.87 -19.63
N GLU A 1182 -0.91 -27.73 -20.86
CA GLU A 1182 -1.36 -28.85 -21.69
C GLU A 1182 -0.21 -29.83 -21.98
N LYS A 1183 0.99 -29.33 -22.27
CA LYS A 1183 2.20 -30.17 -22.45
C LYS A 1183 2.56 -30.96 -21.20
N ILE A 1184 2.44 -30.33 -20.02
CA ILE A 1184 2.70 -31.00 -18.73
C ILE A 1184 1.63 -32.07 -18.46
N ILE A 1185 0.35 -31.73 -18.59
CA ILE A 1185 -0.78 -32.67 -18.37
C ILE A 1185 -0.66 -33.90 -19.29
N MET A 1186 -0.17 -33.77 -20.52
CA MET A 1186 0.04 -34.92 -21.41
C MET A 1186 1.11 -35.91 -20.92
N THR A 1187 1.98 -35.54 -19.97
CA THR A 1187 2.94 -36.47 -19.35
C THR A 1187 2.41 -37.18 -18.11
N LEU A 1188 1.37 -36.64 -17.44
CA LEU A 1188 0.87 -37.18 -16.17
C LEU A 1188 0.20 -38.57 -16.30
N ARG A 1189 0.03 -39.26 -15.17
CA ARG A 1189 -0.70 -40.53 -15.08
C ARG A 1189 -2.17 -40.42 -15.56
N PRO A 1190 -2.78 -41.50 -16.07
CA PRO A 1190 -4.16 -41.47 -16.59
C PRO A 1190 -5.22 -40.97 -15.60
N ALA A 1191 -5.08 -41.31 -14.32
CA ALA A 1191 -6.02 -40.88 -13.27
C ALA A 1191 -5.96 -39.36 -12.97
N MET A 1192 -4.81 -38.70 -13.18
CA MET A 1192 -4.71 -37.23 -13.16
C MET A 1192 -5.28 -36.61 -14.43
N LYS A 1193 -5.01 -37.21 -15.62
CA LYS A 1193 -5.55 -36.76 -16.91
C LYS A 1193 -7.09 -36.77 -16.96
N LEU A 1194 -7.72 -37.77 -16.34
CA LEU A 1194 -9.19 -37.85 -16.24
C LEU A 1194 -9.77 -36.74 -15.37
N ARG A 1195 -9.13 -36.44 -14.22
CA ARG A 1195 -9.54 -35.36 -13.30
C ARG A 1195 -9.32 -33.98 -13.92
N LEU A 1196 -8.13 -33.69 -14.44
CA LEU A 1196 -7.75 -32.41 -15.04
C LEU A 1196 -8.30 -32.18 -16.46
N ARG A 1197 -9.18 -33.05 -16.97
CA ARG A 1197 -9.72 -33.04 -18.35
C ARG A 1197 -10.27 -31.69 -18.81
N PHE A 1198 -10.89 -30.93 -17.90
CA PHE A 1198 -11.46 -29.61 -18.20
C PHE A 1198 -10.48 -28.43 -18.07
N ILE A 1199 -9.20 -28.66 -17.76
CA ILE A 1199 -8.17 -27.60 -17.73
C ILE A 1199 -7.85 -27.12 -19.17
N THR A 1200 -7.77 -28.02 -20.15
CA THR A 1200 -7.39 -27.65 -21.54
C THR A 1200 -8.57 -27.46 -22.49
N HIS A 1201 -9.75 -28.00 -22.16
CA HIS A 1201 -10.96 -27.99 -23.02
C HIS A 1201 -10.80 -28.65 -24.40
N THR A 1202 -9.75 -29.45 -24.61
CA THR A 1202 -9.57 -30.29 -25.80
C THR A 1202 -10.58 -31.45 -25.80
N GLY A 1203 -11.14 -31.76 -26.97
CA GLY A 1203 -12.25 -32.71 -27.11
C GLY A 1203 -11.85 -34.18 -26.94
N LYS A 1204 -12.84 -35.03 -26.60
CA LYS A 1204 -12.81 -36.52 -26.59
C LYS A 1204 -11.41 -37.17 -26.55
N ILE A 1205 -10.84 -37.33 -25.36
CA ILE A 1205 -9.97 -38.49 -25.11
C ILE A 1205 -10.89 -39.72 -25.14
N GLU A 1206 -10.59 -40.67 -26.02
CA GLU A 1206 -11.35 -41.92 -26.13
C GLU A 1206 -11.00 -42.85 -24.97
N THR A 1207 -11.99 -43.18 -24.15
CA THR A 1207 -11.87 -44.22 -23.12
C THR A 1207 -12.07 -45.58 -23.77
N SER A 1208 -10.98 -46.32 -23.98
CA SER A 1208 -11.05 -47.73 -24.40
C SER A 1208 -11.75 -48.56 -23.31
N SER A 1209 -12.98 -48.98 -23.59
CA SER A 1209 -13.76 -49.84 -22.69
C SER A 1209 -13.13 -51.23 -22.58
N ALA A 1210 -12.94 -51.72 -21.36
CA ALA A 1210 -12.43 -53.06 -21.11
C ALA A 1210 -13.41 -54.16 -21.60
N ALA A 1211 -12.85 -55.30 -21.99
CA ALA A 1211 -13.58 -56.53 -22.31
C ALA A 1211 -13.32 -57.60 -21.22
N PRO A 1212 -14.26 -58.53 -20.98
CA PRO A 1212 -14.23 -59.44 -19.83
C PRO A 1212 -13.25 -60.61 -19.97
N PRO A 1213 -12.90 -61.32 -18.87
CA PRO A 1213 -11.94 -62.41 -18.89
C PRO A 1213 -12.50 -63.70 -19.50
N SER A 1214 -11.63 -64.45 -20.19
CA SER A 1214 -11.90 -65.83 -20.63
C SER A 1214 -10.67 -66.71 -20.39
N SER A 1215 -10.91 -68.00 -20.15
CA SER A 1215 -9.91 -68.97 -19.69
C SER A 1215 -9.01 -69.51 -20.81
N SER A 1216 -7.83 -69.98 -20.40
CA SER A 1216 -6.78 -70.58 -21.24
C SER A 1216 -7.22 -71.76 -22.12
N THR A 1217 -6.75 -71.77 -23.38
CA THR A 1217 -6.09 -72.96 -23.97
C THR A 1217 -5.15 -72.60 -25.13
N THR A 1218 -4.19 -73.49 -25.37
CA THR A 1218 -3.26 -73.58 -26.53
C THR A 1218 -3.99 -73.52 -27.89
N THR A 1219 -3.42 -73.04 -29.01
CA THR A 1219 -2.21 -73.58 -29.69
C THR A 1219 -1.53 -72.63 -30.72
N THR A 1220 -0.19 -72.63 -30.73
CA THR A 1220 0.80 -72.53 -31.84
C THR A 1220 0.50 -71.89 -33.23
N THR A 1221 1.55 -71.28 -33.82
CA THR A 1221 1.88 -71.12 -35.28
C THR A 1221 0.98 -70.24 -36.18
N THR A 1222 1.44 -69.45 -37.19
CA THR A 1222 2.77 -68.92 -37.62
C THR A 1222 2.60 -67.79 -38.69
N THR A 1223 3.67 -67.02 -38.95
CA THR A 1223 4.07 -66.41 -40.26
C THR A 1223 3.25 -65.30 -40.99
N THR A 1224 3.97 -64.19 -41.25
CA THR A 1224 4.17 -63.46 -42.54
C THR A 1224 3.17 -62.45 -43.18
N THR A 1225 3.57 -61.17 -43.13
CA THR A 1225 3.79 -60.19 -44.25
C THR A 1225 2.68 -59.63 -45.19
N THR A 1226 2.52 -58.29 -45.15
CA THR A 1226 2.39 -57.33 -46.30
C THR A 1226 1.12 -57.40 -47.20
N SER A 1227 0.71 -56.38 -47.99
CA SER A 1227 1.38 -55.16 -48.52
C SER A 1227 0.43 -53.95 -48.80
N SER A 1228 1.04 -52.83 -49.22
CA SER A 1228 0.55 -51.57 -49.88
C SER A 1228 -0.52 -51.70 -51.00
N SER A 1229 -1.27 -50.68 -51.49
CA SER A 1229 -1.50 -49.24 -51.17
C SER A 1229 -2.82 -48.74 -51.91
N SER A 1230 -3.17 -47.50 -52.34
CA SER A 1230 -2.46 -46.25 -52.74
C SER A 1230 -3.33 -44.97 -52.78
N SER A 1231 -2.65 -43.83 -52.97
CA SER A 1231 -3.00 -42.41 -53.32
C SER A 1231 -4.10 -42.06 -54.35
N ILE A 1232 -4.60 -40.80 -54.34
CA ILE A 1232 -4.53 -39.79 -55.47
C ILE A 1232 -5.07 -38.36 -55.11
N SER A 1233 -4.66 -37.35 -55.91
CA SER A 1233 -4.87 -35.86 -55.98
C SER A 1233 -6.00 -35.11 -55.22
N SER A 1234 -5.96 -33.81 -54.84
CA SER A 1234 -5.16 -32.58 -55.14
C SER A 1234 -5.63 -31.60 -56.26
N SER A 1235 -5.86 -30.32 -55.93
CA SER A 1235 -5.66 -29.08 -56.77
C SER A 1235 -6.08 -27.82 -55.94
N SER A 1236 -5.78 -26.55 -56.28
CA SER A 1236 -5.25 -25.95 -57.53
C SER A 1236 -4.34 -24.70 -57.31
N ALA A 1237 -3.23 -24.63 -58.06
CA ALA A 1237 -2.82 -23.54 -58.98
C ALA A 1237 -2.62 -22.06 -58.47
N GLN A 1238 -1.71 -21.20 -58.96
CA GLN A 1238 -0.62 -21.28 -59.99
C GLN A 1238 0.36 -20.04 -59.85
N PRO A 1239 1.12 -19.49 -60.84
CA PRO A 1239 2.56 -19.80 -61.11
C PRO A 1239 3.45 -18.52 -61.35
N PRO A 1240 4.52 -18.50 -62.20
CA PRO A 1240 5.79 -19.25 -62.23
C PRO A 1240 7.10 -18.40 -62.38
N ALA A 1241 8.24 -19.12 -62.45
CA ALA A 1241 9.43 -18.88 -63.32
C ALA A 1241 10.57 -17.92 -62.90
N SER A 1242 11.86 -18.17 -63.26
CA SER A 1242 12.57 -19.43 -63.57
C SER A 1242 14.12 -19.27 -63.68
N SER A 1243 14.84 -20.40 -63.55
CA SER A 1243 16.08 -20.80 -64.28
C SER A 1243 17.50 -20.75 -63.64
N ILE A 1244 18.14 -21.96 -63.64
CA ILE A 1244 19.55 -22.31 -64.00
C ILE A 1244 20.72 -22.32 -62.96
N SER A 1245 21.43 -23.49 -62.91
CA SER A 1245 22.81 -23.87 -62.45
C SER A 1245 23.35 -23.42 -61.07
N VAL A 1246 23.70 -24.27 -60.06
CA VAL A 1246 24.64 -25.44 -60.00
C VAL A 1246 26.10 -25.08 -60.37
N PRO A 1247 27.20 -25.46 -59.63
CA PRO A 1247 27.34 -26.14 -58.31
C PRO A 1247 28.24 -25.40 -57.28
N SER A 1248 28.51 -26.05 -56.13
CA SER A 1248 29.54 -25.71 -55.13
C SER A 1248 30.99 -25.96 -55.57
N PRO A 1249 31.99 -25.44 -54.81
CA PRO A 1249 32.89 -26.39 -54.14
C PRO A 1249 33.23 -26.06 -52.66
N SER A 1250 33.75 -27.06 -51.96
CA SER A 1250 34.24 -27.03 -50.57
C SER A 1250 35.71 -26.60 -50.44
N THR A 1251 36.16 -26.18 -49.25
CA THR A 1251 37.33 -26.83 -48.58
C THR A 1251 37.56 -26.44 -47.10
N GLN A 1252 37.73 -27.48 -46.27
CA GLN A 1252 38.77 -27.67 -45.23
C GLN A 1252 38.86 -26.91 -43.88
N HIS A 1253 39.34 -27.71 -42.91
CA HIS A 1253 40.20 -27.41 -41.73
C HIS A 1253 39.70 -26.64 -40.49
N THR A 1254 39.23 -27.43 -39.52
CA THR A 1254 39.83 -27.60 -38.17
C THR A 1254 40.58 -26.41 -37.53
N HIS A 1255 40.14 -25.95 -36.34
CA HIS A 1255 40.82 -26.28 -35.08
C HIS A 1255 40.07 -25.83 -33.79
N THR A 1256 39.96 -26.75 -32.83
CA THR A 1256 39.83 -26.54 -31.37
C THR A 1256 41.24 -26.27 -30.77
N PRO A 1257 41.43 -25.71 -29.53
CA PRO A 1257 40.67 -26.08 -28.31
C PRO A 1257 40.45 -24.99 -27.23
N MET A 1258 40.02 -25.48 -26.05
CA MET A 1258 39.92 -24.84 -24.71
C MET A 1258 41.24 -24.14 -24.27
N SER A 1259 41.34 -23.32 -23.22
CA SER A 1259 40.78 -23.50 -21.86
C SER A 1259 41.05 -22.31 -20.91
N VAL A 1260 40.36 -22.31 -19.75
CA VAL A 1260 40.60 -21.52 -18.51
C VAL A 1260 40.50 -19.98 -18.61
N GLY A 1261 39.71 -19.38 -17.72
CA GLY A 1261 39.50 -17.94 -17.57
C GLY A 1261 38.30 -17.65 -16.68
#